data_AF-A0A2N2TDL8-F1
#
_entry.id   AF-A0A2N2TDL8-F1
#
_cell.length_a   1.000
_cell.length_b   1.000
_cell.length_c   1.000
_cell.angle_alpha   90.00
_cell.angle_beta   90.00
_cell.angle_gamma   90.00
#
_symmetry.space_group_name_H-M   'P 1'
#
loop_
_entity.id
_entity.type
_entity.pdbx_description
1 polymer ?
#
loop_
_entity_poly.entity_id
_entity_poly.type
_entity_poly.pdbx_seq_one_letter_code
_entity_poly.pdbx_strand_id
1 'polypeptide(L)'
;MEKEGAVASLGQSSLLLPAWIKAALQANDRLKLYLSVLQSAAQRAVNPAATSVDWTREITHMGLRDATWLKDVATTAYLQDQTLIVPQLTLWLDALSADLSIMARPLCDIPEHKDPALATRRDLWLQKLEELNDEEGLSPQALSDLTHGNRKGSDSFHLLVMDLHKQLNAMAVTVATEDVNGAHVWQIEDDDRTLIRAFMRGIARTAALKFNHPGLDTAATRNGKRLLIQNDIGTNDAHVLVIEVEKRTVHLTYSDLHVARFDFFRQMLEGIGFEWTVFDPRTTDGLNQGKPYQVGSALCKAADDEALQEVLEAVASRIVFVIDWNRARKRLQSFVRKPVAIAVLRFAADQNLGHMAWLLAGGEQLIHEAMQAVDGEAFRIGDRLDQVLGEAATQSFLQDLLRIASTKLREQQPVALIADEARLLLARVLQRRTFEYDLLAEHAAFCHGLAFALSEALEFASTSADTVQRAKNWERKADHLLMEARRRAERQPRWLPMVQLLDEMDDIADALEEATFIHSMMLAQPMAGLPVPVNAVLCELADTTLAAIQDQIKAIEIARHMSEQTDPADSEDFLQALWRILRAERICDDLLRNARVLIVQTLNASPMTFSLATELAATIEKATDSLLTAGYALRKLVLNKSGMSA
;
A
#
# COMPACT_ATOMS: atom_id res chain seq x y z
N MET A 1 -5.77 0.53 -28.28
CA MET A 1 -5.53 1.84 -28.90
C MET A 1 -5.01 2.91 -27.94
N GLU A 2 -5.15 2.80 -26.61
CA GLU A 2 -4.86 3.95 -25.72
C GLU A 2 -3.37 4.08 -25.30
N LYS A 3 -2.67 2.98 -24.91
CA LYS A 3 -1.23 3.04 -24.52
C LYS A 3 -0.27 3.43 -25.63
N GLU A 4 -0.61 3.09 -26.87
CA GLU A 4 0.21 3.39 -28.03
C GLU A 4 0.33 4.92 -28.21
N GLY A 5 -0.72 5.69 -27.86
CA GLY A 5 -0.67 7.15 -27.87
C GLY A 5 0.32 7.73 -26.86
N ALA A 6 0.42 7.14 -25.67
CA ALA A 6 1.35 7.59 -24.63
C ALA A 6 2.80 7.32 -25.01
N VAL A 7 3.11 6.14 -25.54
CA VAL A 7 4.45 5.80 -26.05
C VAL A 7 4.83 6.70 -27.23
N ALA A 8 3.88 7.04 -28.11
CA ALA A 8 4.10 7.99 -29.20
C ALA A 8 4.39 9.41 -28.68
N SER A 9 3.69 9.87 -27.64
CA SER A 9 3.92 11.18 -27.01
C SER A 9 5.30 11.32 -26.36
N LEU A 10 5.95 10.18 -26.08
CA LEU A 10 7.32 10.10 -25.56
C LEU A 10 8.37 10.05 -26.68
N GLY A 11 7.98 10.16 -27.95
CA GLY A 11 8.88 10.23 -29.09
C GLY A 11 9.41 8.88 -29.59
N GLN A 12 8.80 7.76 -29.19
CA GLN A 12 9.26 6.41 -29.54
C GLN A 12 8.32 5.65 -30.49
N SER A 13 8.02 6.28 -31.64
CA SER A 13 7.08 5.76 -32.66
C SER A 13 7.48 4.40 -33.26
N SER A 14 8.78 4.08 -33.28
CA SER A 14 9.31 2.82 -33.81
C SER A 14 8.91 1.60 -32.98
N LEU A 15 8.56 1.79 -31.70
CA LEU A 15 8.07 0.72 -30.83
C LEU A 15 6.64 0.27 -31.17
N LEU A 16 5.88 1.07 -31.93
CA LEU A 16 4.43 0.93 -32.08
C LEU A 16 3.99 0.27 -33.39
N LEU A 17 4.89 0.18 -34.37
CA LEU A 17 4.56 -0.33 -35.70
C LEU A 17 3.97 -1.76 -35.66
N PRO A 18 4.52 -2.74 -34.92
CA PRO A 18 3.92 -4.08 -34.85
C PRO A 18 2.57 -4.11 -34.15
N ALA A 19 2.39 -3.29 -33.10
CA ALA A 19 1.11 -3.16 -32.40
C ALA A 19 0.04 -2.55 -33.32
N TRP A 20 0.41 -1.53 -34.09
CA TRP A 20 -0.46 -0.92 -35.10
C TRP A 20 -0.77 -1.89 -36.25
N ILE A 21 0.19 -2.69 -36.72
CA ILE A 21 -0.06 -3.73 -37.72
C ILE A 21 -1.02 -4.79 -37.16
N LYS A 22 -0.83 -5.25 -35.92
CA LYS A 22 -1.73 -6.21 -35.27
C LYS A 22 -3.15 -5.64 -35.11
N ALA A 23 -3.26 -4.39 -34.64
CA ALA A 23 -4.55 -3.71 -34.52
C ALA A 23 -5.22 -3.52 -35.89
N ALA A 24 -4.45 -3.21 -36.93
CA ALA A 24 -4.94 -3.04 -38.28
C ALA A 24 -5.41 -4.37 -38.92
N LEU A 25 -4.72 -5.48 -38.66
CA LEU A 25 -5.16 -6.81 -39.09
C LEU A 25 -6.41 -7.26 -38.34
N GLN A 26 -6.53 -6.97 -37.04
CA GLN A 26 -7.77 -7.23 -36.29
C GLN A 26 -8.94 -6.36 -36.80
N ALA A 27 -8.68 -5.10 -37.16
CA ALA A 27 -9.68 -4.24 -37.78
C ALA A 27 -10.12 -4.76 -39.15
N ASN A 28 -9.19 -5.32 -39.94
CA ASN A 28 -9.53 -5.98 -41.20
C ASN A 28 -10.55 -7.12 -41.00
N ASP A 29 -10.32 -7.97 -40.00
CA ASP A 29 -11.20 -9.10 -39.72
C ASP A 29 -12.59 -8.63 -39.28
N ARG A 30 -12.68 -7.55 -38.48
CA ARG A 30 -13.95 -6.91 -38.12
C ARG A 30 -14.66 -6.30 -39.33
N LEU A 31 -13.97 -5.56 -40.18
CA LEU A 31 -14.54 -4.99 -41.41
C LEU A 31 -15.09 -6.07 -42.35
N LYS A 32 -14.39 -7.19 -42.52
CA LYS A 32 -14.89 -8.33 -43.30
C LYS A 32 -16.15 -8.93 -42.69
N LEU A 33 -16.19 -9.07 -41.35
CA LEU A 33 -17.37 -9.56 -40.65
C LEU A 33 -18.56 -8.63 -40.88
N TYR A 34 -18.38 -7.31 -40.71
CA TYR A 34 -19.43 -6.32 -40.98
C TYR A 34 -19.95 -6.50 -42.41
N LEU A 35 -19.10 -6.38 -43.42
CA LEU A 35 -19.52 -6.50 -44.82
C LEU A 35 -20.26 -7.82 -45.12
N SER A 36 -19.82 -8.93 -44.52
CA SER A 36 -20.46 -10.24 -44.70
C SER A 36 -21.85 -10.31 -44.05
N VAL A 37 -22.00 -9.75 -42.84
CA VAL A 37 -23.29 -9.64 -42.15
C VAL A 37 -24.24 -8.73 -42.94
N LEU A 38 -23.76 -7.60 -43.46
CA LEU A 38 -24.58 -6.68 -44.27
C LEU A 38 -25.06 -7.33 -45.58
N GLN A 39 -24.19 -8.07 -46.27
CA GLN A 39 -24.57 -8.84 -47.45
C GLN A 39 -25.61 -9.93 -47.13
N SER A 40 -25.45 -10.63 -46.00
CA SER A 40 -26.41 -11.63 -45.54
C SER A 40 -27.75 -11.02 -45.17
N ALA A 41 -27.75 -9.87 -44.49
CA ALA A 41 -28.94 -9.11 -44.15
C ALA A 41 -29.69 -8.64 -45.41
N ALA A 42 -28.97 -8.12 -46.42
CA ALA A 42 -29.55 -7.74 -47.70
C ALA A 42 -30.19 -8.93 -48.44
N GLN A 43 -29.50 -10.08 -48.48
CA GLN A 43 -30.04 -11.30 -49.10
C GLN A 43 -31.31 -11.80 -48.41
N ARG A 44 -31.34 -11.75 -47.07
CA ARG A 44 -32.52 -12.11 -46.27
C ARG A 44 -33.66 -11.12 -46.50
N ALA A 45 -33.38 -9.83 -46.59
CA ALA A 45 -34.40 -8.83 -46.86
C ALA A 45 -35.06 -9.03 -48.23
N VAL A 46 -34.32 -9.55 -49.23
CA VAL A 46 -34.87 -9.98 -50.53
C VAL A 46 -35.65 -11.30 -50.42
N ASN A 47 -35.18 -12.25 -49.60
CA ASN A 47 -35.82 -13.55 -49.42
C ASN A 47 -36.01 -13.90 -47.92
N PRO A 48 -37.11 -13.41 -47.29
CA PRO A 48 -37.32 -13.58 -45.86
C PRO A 48 -37.47 -15.04 -45.39
N ALA A 49 -37.77 -15.97 -46.31
CA ALA A 49 -37.90 -17.40 -46.03
C ALA A 49 -36.56 -18.15 -45.97
N ALA A 50 -35.44 -17.50 -46.32
CA ALA A 50 -34.12 -18.11 -46.26
C ALA A 50 -33.63 -18.30 -44.80
N THR A 51 -32.94 -19.40 -44.53
CA THR A 51 -32.34 -19.70 -43.23
C THR A 51 -31.27 -18.66 -42.87
N SER A 52 -31.37 -18.08 -41.66
CA SER A 52 -30.40 -17.11 -41.15
C SER A 52 -29.06 -17.80 -40.83
N VAL A 53 -27.95 -17.15 -41.19
CA VAL A 53 -26.63 -17.52 -40.67
C VAL A 53 -26.57 -17.12 -39.19
N ASP A 54 -26.10 -18.02 -38.33
CA ASP A 54 -25.81 -17.70 -36.93
C ASP A 54 -24.37 -17.18 -36.82
N TRP A 55 -24.25 -15.87 -36.61
CA TRP A 55 -22.97 -15.16 -36.47
C TRP A 55 -22.40 -15.18 -35.05
N THR A 56 -23.03 -15.91 -34.11
CA THR A 56 -22.63 -15.89 -32.70
C THR A 56 -21.18 -16.31 -32.50
N ARG A 57 -20.70 -17.30 -33.26
CA ARG A 57 -19.33 -17.80 -33.17
C ARG A 57 -18.32 -16.76 -33.66
N GLU A 58 -18.59 -16.13 -34.79
CA GLU A 58 -17.75 -15.14 -35.45
C GLU A 58 -17.66 -13.85 -34.63
N ILE A 59 -18.80 -13.37 -34.09
CA ILE A 59 -18.86 -12.20 -33.20
C ILE A 59 -18.06 -12.47 -31.91
N THR A 60 -18.20 -13.66 -31.33
CA THR A 60 -17.46 -14.04 -30.11
C THR A 60 -15.96 -14.15 -30.35
N HIS A 61 -15.56 -14.68 -31.50
CA HIS A 61 -14.15 -14.83 -31.89
C HIS A 61 -13.46 -13.47 -32.09
N MET A 62 -14.19 -12.45 -32.57
CA MET A 62 -13.65 -11.10 -32.78
C MET A 62 -13.73 -10.19 -31.54
N GLY A 63 -14.10 -10.74 -30.37
CA GLY A 63 -14.16 -10.00 -29.11
C GLY A 63 -15.32 -9.01 -29.01
N LEU A 64 -16.29 -9.08 -29.93
CA LEU A 64 -17.43 -8.16 -30.03
C LEU A 64 -18.65 -8.66 -29.21
N ARG A 65 -18.43 -9.21 -28.01
CA ARG A 65 -19.48 -9.89 -27.22
C ARG A 65 -20.66 -8.99 -26.87
N ASP A 66 -20.41 -7.69 -26.72
CA ASP A 66 -21.43 -6.68 -26.39
C ASP A 66 -22.07 -6.04 -27.64
N ALA A 67 -21.67 -6.44 -28.85
CA ALA A 67 -22.19 -5.92 -30.12
C ALA A 67 -23.50 -6.63 -30.53
N THR A 68 -24.53 -6.57 -29.68
CA THR A 68 -25.85 -7.17 -29.97
C THR A 68 -26.47 -6.62 -31.27
N TRP A 69 -26.18 -5.36 -31.59
CA TRP A 69 -26.61 -4.68 -32.81
C TRP A 69 -26.22 -5.41 -34.12
N LEU A 70 -25.10 -6.14 -34.16
CA LEU A 70 -24.71 -6.93 -35.34
C LEU A 70 -25.67 -8.09 -35.60
N LYS A 71 -26.16 -8.72 -34.53
CA LYS A 71 -27.16 -9.80 -34.63
C LYS A 71 -28.52 -9.24 -35.02
N ASP A 72 -28.86 -8.06 -34.50
CA ASP A 72 -30.11 -7.36 -34.83
C ASP A 72 -30.14 -7.01 -36.31
N VAL A 73 -29.05 -6.46 -36.86
CA VAL A 73 -28.93 -6.15 -38.30
C VAL A 73 -29.09 -7.38 -39.17
N ALA A 74 -28.44 -8.50 -38.80
CA ALA A 74 -28.54 -9.76 -39.54
C ALA A 74 -29.98 -10.31 -39.61
N THR A 75 -30.81 -10.01 -38.61
CA THR A 75 -32.13 -10.65 -38.42
C THR A 75 -33.31 -9.75 -38.76
N THR A 76 -33.18 -8.44 -38.57
CA THR A 76 -34.28 -7.47 -38.61
C THR A 76 -34.18 -6.44 -39.73
N ALA A 77 -33.07 -6.39 -40.49
CA ALA A 77 -33.02 -5.56 -41.69
C ALA A 77 -34.07 -5.99 -42.72
N TYR A 78 -34.68 -5.01 -43.40
CA TYR A 78 -35.75 -5.24 -44.37
C TYR A 78 -35.64 -4.29 -45.56
N LEU A 79 -36.33 -4.61 -46.65
CA LEU A 79 -36.40 -3.76 -47.84
C LEU A 79 -37.66 -2.89 -47.80
N GLN A 80 -37.46 -1.60 -48.04
CA GLN A 80 -38.53 -0.62 -48.27
C GLN A 80 -38.22 0.12 -49.57
N ASP A 81 -39.08 -0.03 -50.58
CA ASP A 81 -38.93 0.64 -51.88
C ASP A 81 -37.52 0.50 -52.51
N GLN A 82 -36.96 -0.72 -52.48
CA GLN A 82 -35.59 -1.08 -52.92
C GLN A 82 -34.44 -0.56 -52.05
N THR A 83 -34.72 0.25 -51.04
CA THR A 83 -33.75 0.68 -50.04
C THR A 83 -33.69 -0.33 -48.90
N LEU A 84 -32.48 -0.75 -48.51
CA LEU A 84 -32.25 -1.62 -47.38
C LEU A 84 -32.26 -0.80 -46.09
N ILE A 85 -33.27 -0.99 -45.27
CA ILE A 85 -33.36 -0.38 -43.94
C ILE A 85 -32.54 -1.23 -42.98
N VAL A 86 -31.45 -0.66 -42.50
CA VAL A 86 -30.51 -1.29 -41.56
C VAL A 86 -30.80 -0.75 -40.16
N PRO A 87 -31.15 -1.61 -39.19
CA PRO A 87 -31.30 -1.20 -37.81
C PRO A 87 -30.00 -0.58 -37.29
N GLN A 88 -30.09 0.58 -36.64
CA GLN A 88 -28.92 1.30 -36.11
C GLN A 88 -27.86 1.57 -37.20
N LEU A 89 -28.29 1.97 -38.42
CA LEU A 89 -27.40 2.27 -39.55
C LEU A 89 -26.24 3.20 -39.16
N THR A 90 -26.50 4.24 -38.36
CA THR A 90 -25.46 5.15 -37.85
C THR A 90 -24.37 4.40 -37.08
N LEU A 91 -24.74 3.52 -36.13
CA LEU A 91 -23.78 2.74 -35.36
C LEU A 91 -22.95 1.82 -36.26
N TRP A 92 -23.56 1.30 -37.33
CA TRP A 92 -22.89 0.48 -38.33
C TRP A 92 -21.86 1.26 -39.14
N LEU A 93 -22.23 2.43 -39.64
CA LEU A 93 -21.35 3.32 -40.40
C LEU A 93 -20.20 3.84 -39.52
N ASP A 94 -20.48 4.20 -38.27
CA ASP A 94 -19.46 4.59 -37.29
C ASP A 94 -18.45 3.46 -37.04
N ALA A 95 -18.92 2.22 -36.91
CA ALA A 95 -18.05 1.05 -36.76
C ALA A 95 -17.16 0.81 -38.00
N LEU A 96 -17.71 1.00 -39.21
CA LEU A 96 -16.93 0.93 -40.46
C LEU A 96 -15.86 2.03 -40.52
N SER A 97 -16.21 3.27 -40.20
CA SER A 97 -15.28 4.41 -40.19
C SER A 97 -14.17 4.26 -39.16
N ALA A 98 -14.52 3.83 -37.95
CA ALA A 98 -13.56 3.59 -36.88
C ALA A 98 -12.57 2.48 -37.26
N ASP A 99 -13.06 1.32 -37.71
CA ASP A 99 -12.19 0.21 -38.09
C ASP A 99 -11.40 0.48 -39.37
N LEU A 100 -11.93 1.25 -40.34
CA LEU A 100 -11.17 1.72 -41.50
C LEU A 100 -9.99 2.61 -41.07
N SER A 101 -10.22 3.53 -40.13
CA SER A 101 -9.17 4.43 -39.62
C SER A 101 -8.07 3.64 -38.91
N ILE A 102 -8.43 2.66 -38.06
CA ILE A 102 -7.47 1.77 -37.40
C ILE A 102 -6.67 0.97 -38.43
N MET A 103 -7.36 0.39 -39.41
CA MET A 103 -6.76 -0.45 -40.43
C MET A 103 -5.77 0.33 -41.31
N ALA A 104 -6.11 1.57 -41.66
CA ALA A 104 -5.30 2.38 -42.57
C ALA A 104 -4.10 3.06 -41.89
N ARG A 105 -4.13 3.23 -40.57
CA ARG A 105 -3.11 3.97 -39.80
C ARG A 105 -1.64 3.60 -40.15
N PRO A 106 -1.24 2.31 -40.22
CA PRO A 106 0.16 1.95 -40.51
C PRO A 106 0.65 2.40 -41.90
N LEU A 107 -0.27 2.55 -42.85
CA LEU A 107 0.02 2.83 -44.25
C LEU A 107 -0.32 4.26 -44.67
N CYS A 108 -1.04 5.03 -43.84
CA CYS A 108 -1.53 6.35 -44.23
C CYS A 108 -1.01 7.47 -43.33
N ASP A 109 -0.72 7.18 -42.06
CA ASP A 109 -0.42 8.22 -41.05
C ASP A 109 1.03 8.20 -40.58
N ILE A 110 1.79 7.14 -40.87
CA ILE A 110 3.21 7.01 -40.53
C ILE A 110 4.05 7.56 -41.69
N PRO A 111 4.82 8.65 -41.52
CA PRO A 111 5.56 9.30 -42.60
C PRO A 111 6.45 8.35 -43.42
N GLU A 112 7.11 7.40 -42.76
CA GLU A 112 8.06 6.45 -43.37
C GLU A 112 7.38 5.37 -44.22
N HIS A 113 6.10 5.11 -43.98
CA HIS A 113 5.33 4.02 -44.60
C HIS A 113 4.07 4.51 -45.33
N LYS A 114 3.92 5.83 -45.47
CA LYS A 114 2.75 6.47 -46.05
C LYS A 114 2.63 6.15 -47.54
N ASP A 115 1.54 5.50 -47.93
CA ASP A 115 1.09 5.36 -49.31
C ASP A 115 0.06 6.48 -49.61
N PRO A 116 0.44 7.50 -50.43
CA PRO A 116 -0.45 8.62 -50.74
C PRO A 116 -1.73 8.22 -51.46
N ALA A 117 -1.71 7.15 -52.26
CA ALA A 117 -2.88 6.69 -53.00
C ALA A 117 -3.89 6.02 -52.07
N LEU A 118 -3.42 5.21 -51.12
CA LEU A 118 -4.27 4.61 -50.09
C LEU A 118 -4.82 5.64 -49.11
N ALA A 119 -4.02 6.64 -48.72
CA ALA A 119 -4.47 7.75 -47.87
C ALA A 119 -5.62 8.53 -48.53
N THR A 120 -5.46 8.89 -49.81
CA THR A 120 -6.50 9.60 -50.57
C THR A 120 -7.79 8.77 -50.69
N ARG A 121 -7.67 7.46 -50.95
CA ARG A 121 -8.83 6.55 -51.01
C ARG A 121 -9.52 6.40 -49.64
N ARG A 122 -8.76 6.29 -48.55
CA ARG A 122 -9.29 6.25 -47.19
C ARG A 122 -10.12 7.50 -46.91
N ASP A 123 -9.56 8.69 -47.17
CA ASP A 123 -10.23 9.96 -46.87
C ASP A 123 -11.54 10.11 -47.66
N LEU A 124 -11.53 9.73 -48.94
CA LEU A 124 -12.74 9.69 -49.77
C LEU A 124 -13.81 8.75 -49.20
N TRP A 125 -13.43 7.57 -48.71
CA TRP A 125 -14.38 6.61 -48.14
C TRP A 125 -14.90 7.03 -46.76
N LEU A 126 -14.08 7.65 -45.92
CA LEU A 126 -14.52 8.23 -44.66
C LEU A 126 -15.57 9.32 -44.89
N GLN A 127 -15.35 10.20 -45.88
CA GLN A 127 -16.33 11.20 -46.27
C GLN A 127 -17.64 10.55 -46.79
N LYS A 128 -17.55 9.54 -47.65
CA LYS A 128 -18.74 8.83 -48.15
C LYS A 128 -19.53 8.13 -47.05
N LEU A 129 -18.86 7.57 -46.04
CA LEU A 129 -19.53 6.95 -44.90
C LEU A 129 -20.25 7.98 -44.03
N GLU A 130 -19.69 9.18 -43.90
CA GLU A 130 -20.32 10.31 -43.23
C GLU A 130 -21.58 10.78 -43.99
N GLU A 131 -21.49 10.93 -45.32
CA GLU A 131 -22.63 11.29 -46.18
C GLU A 131 -23.77 10.24 -46.11
N LEU A 132 -23.44 8.96 -45.99
CA LEU A 132 -24.45 7.89 -45.82
C LEU A 132 -25.15 7.91 -44.46
N ASN A 133 -24.63 8.63 -43.48
CA ASN A 133 -25.24 8.73 -42.16
C ASN A 133 -26.49 9.63 -42.15
N ASP A 134 -26.60 10.51 -43.14
CA ASP A 134 -27.75 11.40 -43.34
C ASP A 134 -28.91 10.71 -44.10
N GLU A 135 -28.71 9.49 -44.59
CA GLU A 135 -29.69 8.72 -45.36
C GLU A 135 -30.55 7.81 -44.46
N GLU A 136 -31.82 7.58 -44.83
CA GLU A 136 -32.73 6.70 -44.07
C GLU A 136 -32.41 5.20 -44.20
N GLY A 137 -31.59 4.83 -45.19
CA GLY A 137 -31.24 3.45 -45.49
C GLY A 137 -30.23 3.33 -46.63
N LEU A 138 -29.80 2.11 -46.94
CA LEU A 138 -28.82 1.87 -47.99
C LEU A 138 -29.51 1.60 -49.34
N SER A 139 -29.33 2.50 -50.30
CA SER A 139 -29.77 2.27 -51.68
C SER A 139 -29.03 1.07 -52.32
N PRO A 140 -29.56 0.46 -53.41
CA PRO A 140 -28.88 -0.63 -54.10
C PRO A 140 -27.46 -0.28 -54.56
N GLN A 141 -27.27 0.98 -54.98
CA GLN A 141 -25.96 1.48 -55.38
C GLN A 141 -25.03 1.63 -54.18
N ALA A 142 -25.49 2.23 -53.06
CA ALA A 142 -24.68 2.37 -51.85
C ALA A 142 -24.27 1.01 -51.26
N LEU A 143 -25.19 0.03 -51.26
CA LEU A 143 -24.90 -1.33 -50.83
C LEU A 143 -23.86 -2.01 -51.74
N SER A 144 -23.96 -1.81 -53.05
CA SER A 144 -22.97 -2.30 -54.02
C SER A 144 -21.60 -1.66 -53.77
N ASP A 145 -21.55 -0.33 -53.65
CA ASP A 145 -20.36 0.47 -53.40
C ASP A 145 -19.63 0.08 -52.10
N LEU A 146 -20.36 -0.39 -51.08
CA LEU A 146 -19.77 -0.90 -49.84
C LEU A 146 -19.19 -2.32 -50.00
N THR A 147 -19.85 -3.19 -50.77
CA THR A 147 -19.67 -4.65 -50.60
C THR A 147 -19.07 -5.37 -51.82
N HIS A 148 -19.02 -4.77 -53.01
CA HIS A 148 -18.58 -5.49 -54.22
C HIS A 148 -17.05 -5.65 -54.30
N GLY A 149 -16.58 -6.78 -54.85
CA GLY A 149 -15.15 -7.04 -55.10
C GLY A 149 -14.70 -6.94 -56.57
N ASN A 150 -15.53 -6.40 -57.46
CA ASN A 150 -15.25 -6.40 -58.90
C ASN A 150 -14.18 -5.35 -59.29
N ARG A 151 -12.94 -5.80 -59.50
CA ARG A 151 -11.81 -4.97 -59.95
C ARG A 151 -11.95 -4.38 -61.37
N LYS A 152 -12.89 -4.88 -62.19
CA LYS A 152 -13.17 -4.33 -63.53
C LYS A 152 -14.26 -3.24 -63.51
N GLY A 153 -14.90 -3.00 -62.36
CA GLY A 153 -15.89 -1.94 -62.15
C GLY A 153 -15.29 -0.68 -61.54
N SER A 154 -16.14 0.16 -60.94
CA SER A 154 -15.74 1.31 -60.10
C SER A 154 -15.05 0.87 -58.81
N ASP A 155 -14.42 1.79 -58.08
CA ASP A 155 -13.85 1.50 -56.76
C ASP A 155 -14.95 1.21 -55.72
N SER A 156 -14.63 0.44 -54.68
CA SER A 156 -15.55 0.09 -53.58
C SER A 156 -14.84 0.10 -52.24
N PHE A 157 -15.60 0.21 -51.15
CA PHE A 157 -15.07 0.11 -49.79
C PHE A 157 -14.39 -1.24 -49.57
N HIS A 158 -15.03 -2.33 -50.02
CA HIS A 158 -14.45 -3.67 -49.94
C HIS A 158 -13.10 -3.78 -50.69
N LEU A 159 -12.96 -3.15 -51.87
CA LEU A 159 -11.69 -3.14 -52.61
C LEU A 159 -10.60 -2.38 -51.86
N LEU A 160 -10.91 -1.24 -51.23
CA LEU A 160 -9.97 -0.53 -50.38
C LEU A 160 -9.50 -1.41 -49.20
N VAL A 161 -10.44 -2.07 -48.50
CA VAL A 161 -10.10 -3.00 -47.41
C VAL A 161 -9.20 -4.13 -47.91
N MET A 162 -9.46 -4.70 -49.09
CA MET A 162 -8.60 -5.74 -49.66
C MET A 162 -7.19 -5.24 -50.00
N ASP A 163 -7.07 -4.04 -50.55
CA ASP A 163 -5.77 -3.47 -50.93
C ASP A 163 -4.95 -3.06 -49.69
N LEU A 164 -5.59 -2.46 -48.68
CA LEU A 164 -4.97 -2.21 -47.37
C LEU A 164 -4.50 -3.52 -46.73
N HIS A 165 -5.31 -4.58 -46.75
CA HIS A 165 -4.93 -5.89 -46.20
C HIS A 165 -3.69 -6.47 -46.87
N LYS A 166 -3.60 -6.37 -48.20
CA LYS A 166 -2.47 -6.87 -48.96
C LYS A 166 -1.18 -6.13 -48.60
N GLN A 167 -1.24 -4.81 -48.49
CA GLN A 167 -0.11 -3.99 -48.09
C GLN A 167 0.30 -4.22 -46.62
N LEU A 168 -0.68 -4.35 -45.71
CA LEU A 168 -0.44 -4.71 -44.32
C LEU A 168 0.22 -6.08 -44.20
N ASN A 169 -0.18 -7.07 -44.99
CA ASN A 169 0.47 -8.38 -44.99
C ASN A 169 1.91 -8.33 -45.51
N ALA A 170 2.17 -7.54 -46.55
CA ALA A 170 3.54 -7.32 -47.02
C ALA A 170 4.40 -6.66 -45.93
N MET A 171 3.86 -5.66 -45.23
CA MET A 171 4.49 -5.00 -44.10
C MET A 171 4.69 -5.95 -42.91
N ALA A 172 3.70 -6.78 -42.58
CA ALA A 172 3.79 -7.76 -41.49
C ALA A 172 4.90 -8.80 -41.73
N VAL A 173 5.08 -9.25 -42.98
CA VAL A 173 6.16 -10.17 -43.38
C VAL A 173 7.53 -9.53 -43.21
N THR A 174 7.67 -8.22 -43.46
CA THR A 174 8.94 -7.50 -43.20
C THR A 174 9.22 -7.25 -41.71
N VAL A 175 8.20 -7.35 -40.85
CA VAL A 175 8.26 -7.08 -39.40
C VAL A 175 8.18 -8.40 -38.60
N ALA A 176 8.58 -9.53 -39.22
CA ALA A 176 8.49 -10.86 -38.61
C ALA A 176 8.98 -10.86 -37.15
N THR A 177 8.04 -11.18 -36.25
CA THR A 177 8.24 -11.15 -34.80
C THR A 177 9.01 -12.39 -34.41
N GLU A 178 10.23 -12.23 -33.93
CA GLU A 178 10.92 -13.32 -33.24
C GLU A 178 10.44 -13.34 -31.78
N ASP A 179 10.44 -14.52 -31.16
CA ASP A 179 10.25 -14.67 -29.71
C ASP A 179 11.62 -14.87 -29.05
N VAL A 180 11.93 -14.05 -28.05
CA VAL A 180 13.11 -14.23 -27.20
C VAL A 180 12.66 -14.39 -25.76
N ASN A 181 12.56 -15.65 -25.31
CA ASN A 181 12.13 -16.02 -23.96
C ASN A 181 10.79 -15.38 -23.56
N GLY A 182 9.83 -15.30 -24.48
CA GLY A 182 8.52 -14.70 -24.28
C GLY A 182 8.45 -13.18 -24.54
N ALA A 183 9.55 -12.54 -24.93
CA ALA A 183 9.52 -11.17 -25.44
C ALA A 183 9.24 -11.17 -26.94
N HIS A 184 8.32 -10.31 -27.38
CA HIS A 184 8.11 -10.05 -28.79
C HIS A 184 9.21 -9.12 -29.29
N VAL A 185 10.05 -9.59 -30.20
CA VAL A 185 11.19 -8.80 -30.70
C VAL A 185 11.13 -8.59 -32.20
N TRP A 186 11.59 -7.43 -32.66
CA TRP A 186 11.69 -7.11 -34.09
C TRP A 186 12.88 -6.21 -34.38
N GLN A 187 13.54 -6.43 -35.52
CA GLN A 187 14.69 -5.64 -35.97
C GLN A 187 15.79 -5.52 -34.90
N ILE A 188 16.17 -6.64 -34.26
CA ILE A 188 17.24 -6.68 -33.26
C ILE A 188 18.54 -7.24 -33.86
N GLU A 189 19.68 -6.89 -33.26
CA GLU A 189 20.98 -7.50 -33.56
C GLU A 189 21.22 -8.73 -32.66
N ASP A 190 22.19 -9.59 -33.01
CA ASP A 190 22.48 -10.79 -32.21
C ASP A 190 22.96 -10.45 -30.78
N ASP A 191 23.70 -9.36 -30.62
CA ASP A 191 24.17 -8.88 -29.31
C ASP A 191 22.99 -8.44 -28.41
N ASP A 192 21.88 -7.96 -28.98
CA ASP A 192 20.68 -7.57 -28.21
C ASP A 192 20.02 -8.76 -27.54
N ARG A 193 20.11 -9.95 -28.14
CA ARG A 193 19.45 -11.16 -27.63
C ARG A 193 19.90 -11.46 -26.20
N THR A 194 21.17 -11.23 -25.88
CA THR A 194 21.72 -11.45 -24.54
C THR A 194 21.09 -10.50 -23.52
N LEU A 195 20.93 -9.22 -23.86
CA LEU A 195 20.32 -8.20 -23.02
C LEU A 195 18.82 -8.45 -22.80
N ILE A 196 18.10 -8.79 -23.88
CA ILE A 196 16.67 -9.14 -23.82
C ILE A 196 16.46 -10.39 -22.96
N ARG A 197 17.31 -11.41 -23.11
CA ARG A 197 17.28 -12.61 -22.24
C ARG A 197 17.51 -12.26 -20.78
N ALA A 198 18.43 -11.37 -20.47
CA ALA A 198 18.68 -10.92 -19.09
C ALA A 198 17.45 -10.22 -18.49
N PHE A 199 16.85 -9.31 -19.24
CA PHE A 199 15.59 -8.68 -18.85
C PHE A 199 14.47 -9.72 -18.61
N MET A 200 14.30 -10.67 -19.54
CA MET A 200 13.26 -11.70 -19.42
C MET A 200 13.53 -12.70 -18.29
N ARG A 201 14.79 -12.97 -17.90
CA ARG A 201 15.10 -13.74 -16.68
C ARG A 201 14.55 -13.03 -15.43
N GLY A 202 14.70 -11.71 -15.37
CA GLY A 202 14.17 -10.91 -14.27
C GLY A 202 12.64 -10.94 -14.20
N ILE A 203 11.96 -10.81 -15.35
CA ILE A 203 10.50 -11.00 -15.44
C ILE A 203 10.12 -12.40 -14.95
N ALA A 204 10.75 -13.45 -15.49
CA ALA A 204 10.42 -14.84 -15.18
C ALA A 204 10.59 -15.17 -13.69
N ARG A 205 11.58 -14.57 -13.02
CA ARG A 205 11.85 -14.74 -11.59
C ARG A 205 10.66 -14.35 -10.70
N THR A 206 9.91 -13.32 -11.09
CA THR A 206 8.81 -12.78 -10.27
C THR A 206 7.44 -12.83 -10.95
N ALA A 207 7.36 -13.29 -12.20
CA ALA A 207 6.10 -13.38 -12.97
C ALA A 207 5.02 -14.19 -12.25
N ALA A 208 5.39 -15.27 -11.54
CA ALA A 208 4.44 -16.09 -10.78
C ALA A 208 3.70 -15.30 -9.69
N LEU A 209 4.23 -14.17 -9.24
CA LEU A 209 3.63 -13.34 -8.19
C LEU A 209 2.39 -12.57 -8.66
N LYS A 210 2.16 -12.41 -9.98
CA LYS A 210 0.92 -11.81 -10.51
C LYS A 210 -0.23 -12.81 -10.65
N PHE A 211 0.04 -14.12 -10.51
CA PHE A 211 -0.90 -15.20 -10.80
C PHE A 211 -1.54 -15.02 -12.18
N ASN A 212 -2.87 -15.04 -12.26
CA ASN A 212 -3.63 -14.90 -13.52
C ASN A 212 -3.88 -13.43 -13.91
N HIS A 213 -3.28 -12.46 -13.22
CA HIS A 213 -3.47 -11.06 -13.57
C HIS A 213 -2.78 -10.73 -14.91
N PRO A 214 -3.43 -9.98 -15.82
CA PRO A 214 -2.83 -9.55 -17.08
C PRO A 214 -1.63 -8.59 -16.85
N GLY A 215 -0.78 -8.43 -17.88
CA GLY A 215 0.42 -7.59 -17.86
C GLY A 215 1.73 -8.38 -17.84
N LEU A 216 2.85 -7.66 -17.79
CA LEU A 216 4.23 -8.10 -18.01
C LEU A 216 4.58 -8.48 -19.46
N ASP A 217 3.71 -8.22 -20.43
CA ASP A 217 4.05 -8.42 -21.84
C ASP A 217 5.22 -7.52 -22.21
N THR A 218 6.24 -8.10 -22.85
CA THR A 218 7.48 -7.41 -23.20
C THR A 218 7.63 -7.31 -24.70
N ALA A 219 7.99 -6.13 -25.17
CA ALA A 219 8.22 -5.82 -26.57
C ALA A 219 9.62 -5.18 -26.70
N ALA A 220 10.44 -5.59 -27.67
CA ALA A 220 11.78 -5.04 -27.83
C ALA A 220 12.20 -4.84 -29.29
N THR A 221 12.93 -3.75 -29.55
CA THR A 221 13.43 -3.42 -30.89
C THR A 221 14.66 -2.56 -30.83
N ARG A 222 15.46 -2.56 -31.90
CA ARG A 222 16.58 -1.64 -32.04
C ARG A 222 16.15 -0.36 -32.75
N ASN A 223 16.60 0.78 -32.23
CA ASN A 223 16.50 2.08 -32.87
C ASN A 223 17.90 2.70 -32.99
N GLY A 224 18.51 2.60 -34.18
CA GLY A 224 19.88 3.04 -34.41
C GLY A 224 20.88 2.26 -33.55
N LYS A 225 21.52 2.93 -32.59
CA LYS A 225 22.50 2.33 -31.67
C LYS A 225 21.91 1.86 -30.33
N ARG A 226 20.58 1.99 -30.16
CA ARG A 226 19.91 1.75 -28.90
C ARG A 226 18.99 0.56 -29.00
N LEU A 227 19.01 -0.30 -28.00
CA LEU A 227 17.98 -1.31 -27.78
C LEU A 227 16.86 -0.68 -26.95
N LEU A 228 15.63 -0.75 -27.43
CA LEU A 228 14.44 -0.30 -26.74
C LEU A 228 13.67 -1.52 -26.23
N ILE A 229 13.30 -1.51 -24.95
CA ILE A 229 12.50 -2.55 -24.29
C ILE A 229 11.31 -1.85 -23.64
N GLN A 230 10.09 -2.27 -23.99
CA GLN A 230 8.85 -1.81 -23.38
C GLN A 230 8.22 -2.99 -22.62
N ASN A 231 7.70 -2.72 -21.43
CA ASN A 231 6.96 -3.71 -20.66
C ASN A 231 5.58 -3.19 -20.23
N ASP A 232 4.58 -4.06 -20.28
CA ASP A 232 3.24 -3.75 -19.83
C ASP A 232 3.11 -3.78 -18.30
N ILE A 233 2.88 -2.61 -17.71
CA ILE A 233 2.80 -2.40 -16.26
C ILE A 233 1.40 -2.05 -15.74
N GLY A 234 0.34 -2.14 -16.54
CA GLY A 234 -1.04 -1.93 -16.07
C GLY A 234 -2.01 -1.52 -17.17
N THR A 235 -3.31 -1.53 -16.92
CA THR A 235 -4.32 -1.39 -18.00
C THR A 235 -4.58 0.03 -18.51
N ASN A 236 -4.19 1.06 -17.75
CA ASN A 236 -4.36 2.47 -18.13
C ASN A 236 -3.23 2.96 -19.06
N ASP A 237 -3.57 3.90 -19.93
CA ASP A 237 -2.71 4.49 -20.96
C ASP A 237 -1.56 5.34 -20.42
N ALA A 238 -1.68 5.91 -19.21
CA ALA A 238 -0.61 6.65 -18.54
C ALA A 238 0.46 5.75 -17.88
N HIS A 239 0.24 4.43 -17.78
CA HIS A 239 1.21 3.50 -17.20
C HIS A 239 2.19 3.00 -18.26
N VAL A 240 3.29 3.73 -18.47
CA VAL A 240 4.29 3.42 -19.49
C VAL A 240 5.64 3.16 -18.83
N LEU A 241 6.29 2.06 -19.21
CA LEU A 241 7.67 1.75 -18.87
C LEU A 241 8.45 1.44 -20.14
N VAL A 242 9.44 2.27 -20.44
CA VAL A 242 10.35 2.11 -21.58
C VAL A 242 11.78 2.15 -21.06
N ILE A 243 12.59 1.21 -21.52
CA ILE A 243 13.99 1.06 -21.16
C ILE A 243 14.81 1.16 -22.46
N GLU A 244 15.76 2.07 -22.51
CA GLU A 244 16.72 2.20 -23.59
C GLU A 244 18.08 1.73 -23.10
N VAL A 245 18.73 0.85 -23.85
CA VAL A 245 20.10 0.41 -23.60
C VAL A 245 21.00 0.93 -24.70
N GLU A 246 21.97 1.76 -24.34
CA GLU A 246 23.02 2.25 -25.23
C GLU A 246 24.39 1.97 -24.60
N LYS A 247 25.20 1.13 -25.26
CA LYS A 247 26.47 0.64 -24.69
C LYS A 247 26.23 0.01 -23.31
N ARG A 248 26.87 0.52 -22.25
CA ARG A 248 26.73 0.07 -20.85
C ARG A 248 25.86 1.00 -20.01
N THR A 249 24.97 1.77 -20.64
CA THR A 249 24.07 2.68 -19.94
C THR A 249 22.63 2.26 -20.17
N VAL A 250 21.87 2.12 -19.09
CA VAL A 250 20.44 1.86 -19.10
C VAL A 250 19.73 3.18 -18.79
N HIS A 251 18.96 3.67 -19.75
CA HIS A 251 18.03 4.76 -19.58
C HIS A 251 16.63 4.18 -19.38
N LEU A 252 15.88 4.71 -18.42
CA LEU A 252 14.53 4.27 -18.13
C LEU A 252 13.61 5.47 -18.13
N THR A 253 12.52 5.40 -18.89
CA THR A 253 11.43 6.36 -18.85
C THR A 253 10.21 5.68 -18.26
N TYR A 254 9.66 6.29 -17.21
CA TYR A 254 8.51 5.75 -16.50
C TYR A 254 7.46 6.85 -16.31
N SER A 255 6.21 6.52 -16.59
CA SER A 255 5.06 7.35 -16.30
C SER A 255 4.02 6.60 -15.49
N ASP A 256 3.37 7.31 -14.57
CA ASP A 256 2.28 6.76 -13.77
C ASP A 256 1.22 7.81 -13.44
N LEU A 257 -0.04 7.37 -13.35
CA LEU A 257 -1.16 8.22 -12.93
C LEU A 257 -1.05 8.66 -11.46
N HIS A 258 -0.43 7.83 -10.62
CA HIS A 258 -0.44 7.97 -9.18
C HIS A 258 0.96 8.26 -8.64
N VAL A 259 1.17 9.48 -8.15
CA VAL A 259 2.44 9.94 -7.55
C VAL A 259 2.99 8.94 -6.51
N ALA A 260 2.15 8.39 -5.65
CA ALA A 260 2.60 7.43 -4.64
C ALA A 260 3.10 6.09 -5.22
N ARG A 261 2.52 5.62 -6.33
CA ARG A 261 3.00 4.42 -7.05
C ARG A 261 4.26 4.73 -7.86
N PHE A 262 4.31 5.94 -8.42
CA PHE A 262 5.51 6.45 -9.08
C PHE A 262 6.71 6.43 -8.11
N ASP A 263 6.56 7.07 -6.94
CA ASP A 263 7.59 7.12 -5.91
C ASP A 263 7.97 5.74 -5.37
N PHE A 264 6.99 4.84 -5.22
CA PHE A 264 7.24 3.47 -4.79
C PHE A 264 8.18 2.73 -5.75
N PHE A 265 7.92 2.82 -7.06
CA PHE A 265 8.77 2.19 -8.07
C PHE A 265 10.13 2.88 -8.19
N ARG A 266 10.16 4.22 -8.17
CA ARG A 266 11.38 5.03 -8.13
C ARG A 266 12.33 4.57 -7.04
N GLN A 267 11.85 4.51 -5.80
CA GLN A 267 12.68 4.10 -4.65
C GLN A 267 13.17 2.64 -4.76
N MET A 268 12.45 1.76 -5.47
CA MET A 268 12.94 0.39 -5.69
C MET A 268 14.13 0.39 -6.65
N LEU A 269 14.07 1.21 -7.71
CA LEU A 269 15.13 1.29 -8.70
C LEU A 269 16.33 2.12 -8.23
N GLU A 270 16.13 3.10 -7.35
CA GLU A 270 17.24 3.78 -6.65
C GLU A 270 18.11 2.78 -5.87
N GLY A 271 17.49 1.80 -5.21
CA GLY A 271 18.22 0.71 -4.53
C GLY A 271 19.01 -0.21 -5.45
N ILE A 272 18.75 -0.19 -6.77
CA ILE A 272 19.48 -0.93 -7.80
C ILE A 272 20.62 -0.07 -8.39
N GLY A 273 20.64 1.24 -8.12
CA GLY A 273 21.65 2.18 -8.61
C GLY A 273 21.18 3.10 -9.75
N PHE A 274 19.86 3.32 -9.89
CA PHE A 274 19.33 4.31 -10.82
C PHE A 274 19.30 5.72 -10.22
N GLU A 275 19.82 6.69 -10.96
CA GLU A 275 19.73 8.11 -10.66
C GLU A 275 18.53 8.72 -11.40
N TRP A 276 17.63 9.41 -10.69
CA TRP A 276 16.37 9.89 -11.25
C TRP A 276 16.36 11.40 -11.54
N THR A 277 15.70 11.77 -12.62
CA THR A 277 15.21 13.12 -12.92
C THR A 277 13.70 13.07 -13.03
N VAL A 278 13.01 13.79 -12.15
CA VAL A 278 11.54 13.83 -12.09
C VAL A 278 11.07 15.11 -12.76
N PHE A 279 10.10 15.01 -13.66
CA PHE A 279 9.54 16.16 -14.38
C PHE A 279 8.25 16.65 -13.73
N ASP A 280 7.84 17.89 -14.03
CA ASP A 280 6.53 18.38 -13.65
C ASP A 280 5.41 17.50 -14.26
N PRO A 281 4.27 17.33 -13.56
CA PRO A 281 3.15 16.54 -14.07
C PRO A 281 2.73 16.99 -15.47
N ARG A 282 2.58 16.03 -16.39
CA ARG A 282 2.22 16.31 -17.78
C ARG A 282 0.73 16.08 -18.01
N THR A 283 0.15 16.88 -18.89
CA THR A 283 -1.18 16.68 -19.46
C THR A 283 -1.03 16.57 -20.98
N THR A 284 -1.68 15.59 -21.59
CA THR A 284 -1.62 15.38 -23.04
C THR A 284 -3.03 15.12 -23.57
N ASP A 285 -3.43 15.87 -24.60
CA ASP A 285 -4.78 15.77 -25.16
C ASP A 285 -5.05 14.36 -25.72
N GLY A 286 -6.18 13.78 -25.32
CA GLY A 286 -6.56 12.41 -25.70
C GLY A 286 -5.97 11.28 -24.85
N LEU A 287 -5.08 11.57 -23.89
CA LEU A 287 -4.55 10.59 -22.94
C LEU A 287 -5.11 10.81 -21.53
N ASN A 288 -5.35 9.72 -20.80
CA ASN A 288 -5.78 9.70 -19.40
C ASN A 288 -6.98 10.61 -19.10
N GLN A 289 -7.91 10.74 -20.06
CA GLN A 289 -9.09 11.61 -19.97
C GLN A 289 -8.73 13.07 -19.62
N GLY A 290 -7.56 13.56 -20.05
CA GLY A 290 -7.09 14.92 -19.79
C GLY A 290 -6.58 15.19 -18.36
N LYS A 291 -6.40 14.14 -17.53
CA LYS A 291 -5.84 14.29 -16.18
C LYS A 291 -4.31 14.27 -16.20
N PRO A 292 -3.65 15.02 -15.28
CA PRO A 292 -2.20 15.04 -15.20
C PRO A 292 -1.65 13.68 -14.75
N TYR A 293 -0.49 13.30 -15.28
CA TYR A 293 0.26 12.11 -14.90
C TYR A 293 1.72 12.45 -14.58
N GLN A 294 2.35 11.65 -13.72
CA GLN A 294 3.74 11.83 -13.33
C GLN A 294 4.66 11.16 -14.35
N VAL A 295 5.76 11.83 -14.71
CA VAL A 295 6.81 11.28 -15.58
C VAL A 295 8.16 11.47 -14.91
N GLY A 296 9.06 10.50 -15.07
CA GLY A 296 10.46 10.67 -14.76
C GLY A 296 11.35 9.79 -15.63
N SER A 297 12.60 10.22 -15.75
CA SER A 297 13.66 9.47 -16.41
C SER A 297 14.71 9.06 -15.40
N ALA A 298 15.26 7.87 -15.54
CA ALA A 298 16.31 7.35 -14.69
C ALA A 298 17.49 6.84 -15.53
N LEU A 299 18.69 6.90 -14.96
CA LEU A 299 19.92 6.47 -15.62
C LEU A 299 20.73 5.56 -14.69
N CYS A 300 21.23 4.45 -15.21
CA CYS A 300 22.18 3.58 -14.53
C CYS A 300 23.34 3.23 -15.47
N LYS A 301 24.58 3.35 -14.98
CA LYS A 301 25.79 2.98 -15.74
C LYS A 301 26.36 1.68 -15.17
N ALA A 302 26.49 0.67 -16.03
CA ALA A 302 27.15 -0.58 -15.71
C ALA A 302 28.67 -0.49 -15.95
N ALA A 303 29.46 -1.16 -15.12
CA ALA A 303 30.92 -1.21 -15.26
C ALA A 303 31.35 -2.05 -16.48
N ASP A 304 30.67 -3.19 -16.67
CA ASP A 304 30.91 -4.16 -17.73
C ASP A 304 29.58 -4.74 -18.25
N ASP A 305 29.68 -5.67 -19.20
CA ASP A 305 28.52 -6.26 -19.88
C ASP A 305 27.80 -7.30 -19.02
N GLU A 306 28.43 -7.80 -17.95
CA GLU A 306 27.81 -8.69 -16.96
C GLU A 306 26.96 -7.87 -15.99
N ALA A 307 27.52 -6.79 -15.44
CA ALA A 307 26.79 -5.83 -14.61
C ALA A 307 25.60 -5.21 -15.36
N LEU A 308 25.72 -4.99 -16.68
CA LEU A 308 24.59 -4.51 -17.50
C LEU A 308 23.43 -5.51 -17.51
N GLN A 309 23.73 -6.81 -17.63
CA GLN A 309 22.72 -7.86 -17.57
C GLN A 309 22.10 -7.96 -16.17
N GLU A 310 22.91 -7.85 -15.12
CA GLU A 310 22.41 -7.85 -13.73
C GLU A 310 21.45 -6.69 -13.46
N VAL A 311 21.77 -5.47 -13.96
CA VAL A 311 20.89 -4.31 -13.84
C VAL A 311 19.56 -4.54 -14.56
N LEU A 312 19.59 -5.06 -15.80
CA LEU A 312 18.37 -5.38 -16.56
C LEU A 312 17.52 -6.44 -15.87
N GLU A 313 18.15 -7.50 -15.35
CA GLU A 313 17.48 -8.56 -14.60
C GLU A 313 16.87 -8.02 -13.29
N ALA A 314 17.61 -7.18 -12.56
CA ALA A 314 17.15 -6.57 -11.32
C ALA A 314 15.93 -5.67 -11.53
N VAL A 315 15.98 -4.75 -12.51
CA VAL A 315 14.85 -3.85 -12.84
C VAL A 315 13.62 -4.66 -13.23
N ALA A 316 13.78 -5.61 -14.15
CA ALA A 316 12.70 -6.47 -14.61
C ALA A 316 11.99 -7.20 -13.46
N SER A 317 12.77 -7.71 -12.49
CA SER A 317 12.22 -8.42 -11.34
C SER A 317 11.31 -7.56 -10.44
N ARG A 318 11.46 -6.22 -10.47
CA ARG A 318 10.66 -5.30 -9.64
C ARG A 318 9.30 -4.96 -10.25
N ILE A 319 9.14 -5.15 -11.56
CA ILE A 319 7.97 -4.69 -12.32
C ILE A 319 6.66 -5.29 -11.80
N VAL A 320 6.64 -6.57 -11.41
CA VAL A 320 5.42 -7.23 -10.93
C VAL A 320 4.79 -6.53 -9.72
N PHE A 321 5.59 -5.87 -8.87
CA PHE A 321 5.11 -5.24 -7.63
C PHE A 321 4.35 -3.95 -7.86
N VAL A 322 4.38 -3.40 -9.08
CA VAL A 322 3.52 -2.25 -9.41
C VAL A 322 2.14 -2.67 -9.88
N ILE A 323 1.92 -3.94 -10.28
CA ILE A 323 0.62 -4.43 -10.75
C ILE A 323 -0.40 -4.40 -9.62
N ASP A 324 -1.56 -3.77 -9.84
CA ASP A 324 -2.66 -3.63 -8.87
C ASP A 324 -2.24 -3.02 -7.50
N TRP A 325 -1.08 -2.37 -7.45
CA TRP A 325 -0.49 -1.81 -6.22
C TRP A 325 -1.42 -0.79 -5.55
N ASN A 326 -2.08 0.07 -6.33
CA ASN A 326 -3.00 1.07 -5.77
C ASN A 326 -4.25 0.43 -5.16
N ARG A 327 -4.72 -0.69 -5.72
CA ARG A 327 -5.82 -1.46 -5.16
C ARG A 327 -5.40 -2.08 -3.82
N ALA A 328 -4.22 -2.69 -3.76
CA ALA A 328 -3.67 -3.23 -2.52
C ALA A 328 -3.49 -2.16 -1.44
N ARG A 329 -2.85 -1.03 -1.78
CA ARG A 329 -2.64 0.10 -0.87
C ARG A 329 -3.94 0.65 -0.31
N LYS A 330 -4.95 0.85 -1.16
CA LYS A 330 -6.28 1.36 -0.73
C LYS A 330 -6.96 0.41 0.25
N ARG A 331 -6.90 -0.90 -0.01
CA ARG A 331 -7.51 -1.93 0.85
C ARG A 331 -6.79 -2.08 2.19
N LEU A 332 -5.45 -1.98 2.21
CA LEU A 332 -4.66 -1.96 3.46
C LEU A 332 -4.96 -0.74 4.34
N GLN A 333 -5.31 0.41 3.75
CA GLN A 333 -5.65 1.63 4.50
C GLN A 333 -6.92 1.51 5.36
N SER A 334 -7.72 0.47 5.16
CA SER A 334 -8.82 0.14 6.07
C SER A 334 -8.33 -0.31 7.45
N PHE A 335 -7.05 -0.69 7.59
CA PHE A 335 -6.47 -1.26 8.81
C PHE A 335 -5.32 -0.44 9.41
N VAL A 336 -4.65 0.36 8.58
CA VAL A 336 -3.49 1.18 8.96
C VAL A 336 -3.48 2.53 8.24
N ARG A 337 -2.68 3.47 8.74
CA ARG A 337 -2.43 4.74 8.05
C ARG A 337 -1.69 4.53 6.72
N LYS A 338 -1.84 5.49 5.79
CA LYS A 338 -1.23 5.44 4.43
C LYS A 338 0.29 5.15 4.43
N PRO A 339 1.14 5.78 5.28
CA PRO A 339 2.58 5.49 5.28
C PRO A 339 2.88 4.02 5.63
N VAL A 340 2.17 3.46 6.61
CA VAL A 340 2.33 2.07 7.05
C VAL A 340 1.88 1.10 5.96
N ALA A 341 0.76 1.38 5.27
CA ALA A 341 0.33 0.57 4.13
C ALA A 341 1.39 0.50 3.02
N ILE A 342 2.06 1.62 2.73
CA ILE A 342 3.16 1.67 1.75
C ILE A 342 4.38 0.87 2.27
N ALA A 343 4.72 0.99 3.54
CA ALA A 343 5.81 0.23 4.16
C ALA A 343 5.58 -1.29 4.13
N VAL A 344 4.34 -1.74 4.35
CA VAL A 344 3.96 -3.17 4.22
C VAL A 344 4.16 -3.67 2.78
N LEU A 345 3.73 -2.89 1.77
CA LEU A 345 3.94 -3.24 0.37
C LEU A 345 5.41 -3.20 -0.04
N ARG A 346 6.18 -2.28 0.54
CA ARG A 346 7.63 -2.18 0.31
C ARG A 346 8.34 -3.42 0.85
N PHE A 347 8.04 -3.79 2.09
CA PHE A 347 8.52 -5.04 2.69
C PHE A 347 8.21 -6.25 1.81
N ALA A 348 6.97 -6.35 1.30
CA ALA A 348 6.58 -7.44 0.43
C ALA A 348 7.44 -7.48 -0.86
N ALA A 349 7.65 -6.34 -1.51
CA ALA A 349 8.50 -6.25 -2.70
C ALA A 349 9.97 -6.59 -2.43
N ASP A 350 10.53 -6.11 -1.31
CA ASP A 350 11.91 -6.39 -0.92
C ASP A 350 12.14 -7.89 -0.64
N GLN A 351 11.12 -8.57 -0.10
CA GLN A 351 11.14 -10.02 0.19
C GLN A 351 10.65 -10.90 -0.98
N ASN A 352 10.36 -10.32 -2.14
CA ASN A 352 9.75 -11.00 -3.29
C ASN A 352 8.42 -11.73 -2.98
N LEU A 353 7.57 -11.11 -2.17
CA LEU A 353 6.24 -11.58 -1.79
C LEU A 353 5.19 -10.83 -2.62
N GLY A 354 4.38 -11.56 -3.37
CA GLY A 354 3.37 -10.99 -4.26
C GLY A 354 2.13 -10.54 -3.51
N HIS A 355 1.90 -9.21 -3.38
CA HIS A 355 0.69 -8.66 -2.74
C HIS A 355 -0.60 -9.05 -3.47
N MET A 356 -0.52 -9.44 -4.76
CA MET A 356 -1.64 -10.01 -5.51
C MET A 356 -2.21 -11.25 -4.84
N ALA A 357 -1.38 -12.04 -4.15
CA ALA A 357 -1.84 -13.21 -3.42
C ALA A 357 -2.85 -12.83 -2.32
N TRP A 358 -2.55 -11.78 -1.56
CA TRP A 358 -3.45 -11.28 -0.53
C TRP A 358 -4.75 -10.73 -1.13
N LEU A 359 -4.69 -10.01 -2.25
CA LEU A 359 -5.87 -9.54 -2.97
C LEU A 359 -6.77 -10.70 -3.45
N LEU A 360 -6.17 -11.75 -4.00
CA LEU A 360 -6.89 -12.96 -4.46
C LEU A 360 -7.45 -13.79 -3.30
N ALA A 361 -6.78 -13.77 -2.14
CA ALA A 361 -7.22 -14.44 -0.92
C ALA A 361 -8.37 -13.70 -0.19
N GLY A 362 -8.91 -12.62 -0.75
CA GLY A 362 -10.04 -11.87 -0.18
C GLY A 362 -9.70 -10.45 0.30
N GLY A 363 -8.42 -10.06 0.33
CA GLY A 363 -8.00 -8.70 0.66
C GLY A 363 -8.46 -8.27 2.06
N GLU A 364 -9.20 -7.17 2.13
CA GLU A 364 -9.76 -6.65 3.38
C GLU A 364 -10.75 -7.59 4.06
N GLN A 365 -11.50 -8.38 3.27
CA GLN A 365 -12.51 -9.30 3.82
C GLN A 365 -11.85 -10.38 4.69
N LEU A 366 -10.70 -10.89 4.27
CA LEU A 366 -9.90 -11.88 5.01
C LEU A 366 -9.57 -11.40 6.43
N ILE A 367 -9.22 -10.12 6.57
CA ILE A 367 -8.85 -9.53 7.86
C ILE A 367 -10.10 -9.23 8.68
N HIS A 368 -11.17 -8.70 8.08
CA HIS A 368 -12.43 -8.49 8.79
C HIS A 368 -13.03 -9.79 9.32
N GLU A 369 -13.02 -10.86 8.54
CA GLU A 369 -13.46 -12.19 8.98
C GLU A 369 -12.56 -12.74 10.11
N ALA A 370 -11.25 -12.51 10.02
CA ALA A 370 -10.35 -12.86 11.11
C ALA A 370 -10.66 -12.08 12.41
N MET A 371 -10.92 -10.77 12.30
CA MET A 371 -11.32 -9.93 13.44
C MET A 371 -12.66 -10.37 14.04
N GLN A 372 -13.62 -10.80 13.23
CA GLN A 372 -14.92 -11.30 13.70
C GLN A 372 -14.81 -12.67 14.39
N ALA A 373 -13.87 -13.51 13.94
CA ALA A 373 -13.70 -14.86 14.45
C ALA A 373 -12.86 -14.92 15.74
N VAL A 374 -12.00 -13.93 15.98
CA VAL A 374 -11.29 -13.82 17.26
C VAL A 374 -12.21 -13.14 18.27
N ASP A 375 -12.32 -13.75 19.45
CA ASP A 375 -13.29 -13.52 20.52
C ASP A 375 -13.93 -12.11 20.59
N GLY A 376 -15.25 -12.06 20.72
CA GLY A 376 -16.09 -10.85 20.50
C GLY A 376 -15.86 -9.69 21.46
N GLU A 377 -15.02 -9.87 22.49
CA GLU A 377 -14.59 -8.80 23.39
C GLU A 377 -13.38 -8.00 22.86
N ALA A 378 -12.62 -8.54 21.91
CA ALA A 378 -11.38 -7.92 21.42
C ALA A 378 -11.61 -6.81 20.38
N PHE A 379 -12.61 -6.98 19.50
CA PHE A 379 -12.93 -6.05 18.41
C PHE A 379 -14.41 -5.67 18.41
N ARG A 380 -14.71 -4.36 18.31
CA ARG A 380 -16.07 -3.85 18.06
C ARG A 380 -16.28 -3.54 16.58
N ILE A 381 -17.55 -3.47 16.18
CA ILE A 381 -17.94 -3.04 14.83
C ILE A 381 -17.41 -1.62 14.58
N GLY A 382 -16.59 -1.46 13.55
CA GLY A 382 -15.99 -0.18 13.16
C GLY A 382 -14.58 0.08 13.70
N ASP A 383 -14.04 -0.81 14.55
CA ASP A 383 -12.66 -0.68 15.02
C ASP A 383 -11.65 -0.85 13.87
N ARG A 384 -10.62 0.00 13.87
CA ARG A 384 -9.46 -0.16 12.99
C ARG A 384 -8.41 -1.06 13.65
N LEU A 385 -7.81 -1.94 12.86
CA LEU A 385 -6.85 -2.92 13.37
C LEU A 385 -5.70 -2.27 14.15
N ASP A 386 -5.12 -1.16 13.68
CA ASP A 386 -4.05 -0.44 14.38
C ASP A 386 -4.47 0.34 15.63
N GLN A 387 -5.76 0.59 15.84
CA GLN A 387 -6.26 1.24 17.06
C GLN A 387 -6.38 0.25 18.20
N VAL A 388 -6.73 -1.00 17.87
CA VAL A 388 -6.79 -2.11 18.82
C VAL A 388 -5.42 -2.73 18.99
N LEU A 389 -4.70 -2.92 17.88
CA LEU A 389 -3.41 -3.58 17.87
C LEU A 389 -2.20 -2.66 18.15
N GLY A 390 -2.34 -1.35 17.97
CA GLY A 390 -1.17 -0.49 17.86
C GLY A 390 -0.48 -0.65 16.51
N GLU A 391 0.21 0.41 16.08
CA GLU A 391 0.73 0.52 14.71
C GLU A 391 1.79 -0.54 14.38
N ALA A 392 2.78 -0.73 15.26
CA ALA A 392 3.90 -1.65 15.03
C ALA A 392 3.44 -3.12 14.93
N ALA A 393 2.60 -3.57 15.87
CA ALA A 393 2.06 -4.93 15.85
C ALA A 393 1.16 -5.17 14.63
N THR A 394 0.39 -4.16 14.23
CA THR A 394 -0.44 -4.25 13.01
C THR A 394 0.42 -4.37 11.77
N GLN A 395 1.48 -3.56 11.66
CA GLN A 395 2.40 -3.64 10.54
C GLN A 395 3.03 -5.04 10.45
N SER A 396 3.53 -5.59 11.56
CA SER A 396 4.11 -6.94 11.59
C SER A 396 3.08 -8.00 11.20
N PHE A 397 1.87 -7.93 11.74
CA PHE A 397 0.78 -8.84 11.39
C PHE A 397 0.48 -8.83 9.89
N LEU A 398 0.35 -7.63 9.29
CA LEU A 398 0.08 -7.50 7.85
C LEU A 398 1.23 -8.02 7.00
N GLN A 399 2.48 -7.78 7.39
CA GLN A 399 3.67 -8.30 6.71
C GLN A 399 3.70 -9.83 6.72
N ASP A 400 3.41 -10.46 7.86
CA ASP A 400 3.35 -11.92 8.00
C ASP A 400 2.16 -12.50 7.22
N LEU A 401 1.01 -11.84 7.23
CA LEU A 401 -0.16 -12.25 6.45
C LEU A 401 0.11 -12.21 4.95
N LEU A 402 0.76 -11.16 4.43
CA LEU A 402 1.16 -11.08 3.02
C LEU A 402 2.14 -12.21 2.66
N ARG A 403 3.07 -12.56 3.57
CA ARG A 403 3.98 -13.69 3.38
C ARG A 403 3.22 -15.01 3.29
N ILE A 404 2.29 -15.26 4.21
CA ILE A 404 1.45 -16.47 4.23
C ILE A 404 0.65 -16.55 2.93
N ALA A 405 -0.06 -15.48 2.55
CA ALA A 405 -0.85 -15.46 1.32
C ALA A 405 0.02 -15.73 0.09
N SER A 406 1.16 -15.03 -0.04
CA SER A 406 2.07 -15.19 -1.17
C SER A 406 2.68 -16.58 -1.27
N THR A 407 2.95 -17.24 -0.14
CA THR A 407 3.55 -18.58 -0.12
C THR A 407 2.48 -19.64 -0.41
N LYS A 408 1.37 -19.61 0.33
CA LYS A 408 0.30 -20.61 0.25
C LYS A 408 -0.39 -20.62 -1.12
N LEU A 409 -0.67 -19.46 -1.71
CA LEU A 409 -1.25 -19.44 -3.07
C LEU A 409 -0.27 -19.92 -4.14
N ARG A 410 1.04 -19.68 -3.99
CA ARG A 410 2.05 -20.24 -4.90
C ARG A 410 2.14 -21.76 -4.79
N GLU A 411 1.94 -22.30 -3.59
CA GLU A 411 1.80 -23.73 -3.32
C GLU A 411 0.43 -24.30 -3.74
N GLN A 412 -0.42 -23.50 -4.40
CA GLN A 412 -1.77 -23.87 -4.84
C GLN A 412 -2.69 -24.32 -3.69
N GLN A 413 -2.44 -23.82 -2.48
CA GLN A 413 -3.29 -24.10 -1.33
C GLN A 413 -4.62 -23.34 -1.42
N PRO A 414 -5.73 -23.90 -0.88
CA PRO A 414 -7.02 -23.23 -0.87
C PRO A 414 -6.99 -21.91 -0.07
N VAL A 415 -7.76 -20.92 -0.53
CA VAL A 415 -7.91 -19.62 0.17
C VAL A 415 -8.45 -19.80 1.59
N ALA A 416 -9.29 -20.82 1.83
CA ALA A 416 -9.80 -21.12 3.17
C ALA A 416 -8.68 -21.37 4.20
N LEU A 417 -7.59 -22.05 3.80
CA LEU A 417 -6.43 -22.28 4.66
C LEU A 417 -5.75 -20.96 5.04
N ILE A 418 -5.69 -20.01 4.10
CA ILE A 418 -5.12 -18.67 4.36
C ILE A 418 -6.00 -17.91 5.36
N ALA A 419 -7.32 -18.08 5.29
CA ALA A 419 -8.24 -17.49 6.27
C ALA A 419 -8.12 -18.13 7.66
N ASP A 420 -7.88 -19.43 7.75
CA ASP A 420 -7.55 -20.09 9.03
C ASP A 420 -6.23 -19.56 9.60
N GLU A 421 -5.18 -19.46 8.78
CA GLU A 421 -3.88 -18.92 9.19
C GLU A 421 -3.98 -17.45 9.63
N ALA A 422 -4.78 -16.63 8.94
CA ALA A 422 -5.03 -15.25 9.32
C ALA A 422 -5.68 -15.16 10.71
N ARG A 423 -6.66 -16.03 11.00
CA ARG A 423 -7.31 -16.14 12.32
C ARG A 423 -6.33 -16.55 13.41
N LEU A 424 -5.54 -17.59 13.17
CA LEU A 424 -4.53 -18.08 14.12
C LEU A 424 -3.45 -17.03 14.38
N LEU A 425 -2.98 -16.34 13.33
CA LEU A 425 -1.99 -15.28 13.46
C LEU A 425 -2.55 -14.11 14.27
N LEU A 426 -3.80 -13.68 14.00
CA LEU A 426 -4.43 -12.59 14.73
C LEU A 426 -4.68 -12.95 16.19
N ALA A 427 -5.18 -14.16 16.46
CA ALA A 427 -5.37 -14.68 17.82
C ALA A 427 -4.04 -14.69 18.59
N ARG A 428 -2.95 -15.13 17.95
CA ARG A 428 -1.61 -15.11 18.55
C ARG A 428 -1.13 -13.69 18.85
N VAL A 429 -1.33 -12.74 17.94
CA VAL A 429 -0.96 -11.33 18.15
C VAL A 429 -1.79 -10.70 19.28
N LEU A 430 -3.05 -11.11 19.45
CA LEU A 430 -3.90 -10.68 20.55
C LEU A 430 -3.54 -11.33 21.90
N GLN A 431 -3.22 -12.62 21.91
CA GLN A 431 -2.76 -13.33 23.10
C GLN A 431 -1.42 -12.79 23.60
N ARG A 432 -0.53 -12.42 22.67
CA ARG A 432 0.77 -11.79 22.97
C ARG A 432 0.68 -10.34 23.46
N ARG A 433 -0.51 -9.82 23.83
CA ARG A 433 -0.64 -8.39 24.12
C ARG A 433 -0.19 -7.98 25.52
N THR A 434 0.91 -7.23 25.46
CA THR A 434 1.59 -6.44 26.47
C THR A 434 1.23 -4.95 26.45
N PHE A 435 0.30 -4.47 25.60
CA PHE A 435 -0.01 -3.03 25.49
C PHE A 435 -0.50 -2.40 26.80
N GLU A 436 -1.22 -3.18 27.61
CA GLU A 436 -1.55 -2.85 29.00
C GLU A 436 -0.29 -2.58 29.84
N TYR A 437 0.72 -3.45 29.71
CA TYR A 437 2.00 -3.30 30.40
C TYR A 437 2.92 -2.23 29.78
N ASP A 438 2.79 -1.91 28.49
CA ASP A 438 3.49 -0.79 27.85
C ASP A 438 3.02 0.54 28.47
N LEU A 439 1.70 0.68 28.65
CA LEU A 439 1.10 1.85 29.30
C LEU A 439 1.54 1.96 30.77
N LEU A 440 1.60 0.84 31.49
CA LEU A 440 2.11 0.80 32.87
C LEU A 440 3.58 1.20 32.95
N ALA A 441 4.43 0.67 32.07
CA ALA A 441 5.85 0.99 32.11
C ALA A 441 6.13 2.44 31.70
N GLU A 442 5.38 2.99 30.74
CA GLU A 442 5.48 4.40 30.38
C GLU A 442 5.05 5.30 31.54
N HIS A 443 3.97 4.95 32.26
CA HIS A 443 3.56 5.65 33.48
C HIS A 443 4.62 5.55 34.58
N ALA A 444 5.12 4.35 34.86
CA ALA A 444 6.15 4.11 35.87
C ALA A 444 7.46 4.87 35.55
N ALA A 445 7.78 5.06 34.27
CA ALA A 445 8.91 5.87 33.84
C ALA A 445 8.75 7.36 34.20
N PHE A 446 7.53 7.91 34.15
CA PHE A 446 7.26 9.27 34.64
C PHE A 446 7.41 9.36 36.17
N CYS A 447 6.88 8.38 36.92
CA CYS A 447 7.08 8.30 38.38
C CYS A 447 8.58 8.23 38.74
N HIS A 448 9.36 7.42 38.01
CA HIS A 448 10.80 7.34 38.19
C HIS A 448 11.49 8.67 37.89
N GLY A 449 11.12 9.34 36.79
CA GLY A 449 11.65 10.66 36.45
C GLY A 449 11.41 11.69 37.56
N LEU A 450 10.19 11.70 38.11
CA LEU A 450 9.81 12.57 39.24
C LEU A 450 10.63 12.26 40.51
N ALA A 451 10.69 11.00 40.93
CA ALA A 451 11.43 10.61 42.13
C ALA A 451 12.94 10.85 41.99
N PHE A 452 13.51 10.58 40.81
CA PHE A 452 14.92 10.85 40.53
C PHE A 452 15.21 12.36 40.61
N ALA A 453 14.36 13.19 40.01
CA ALA A 453 14.53 14.65 40.09
C ALA A 453 14.41 15.18 41.53
N LEU A 454 13.53 14.60 42.35
CA LEU A 454 13.39 14.96 43.76
C LEU A 454 14.60 14.53 44.60
N SER A 455 15.12 13.33 44.38
CA SER A 455 16.34 12.82 45.03
C SER A 455 17.54 13.73 44.68
N GLU A 456 17.76 14.05 43.40
CA GLU A 456 18.80 15.01 42.99
C GLU A 456 18.60 16.39 43.63
N ALA A 457 17.36 16.88 43.68
CA ALA A 457 17.05 18.18 44.24
C ALA A 457 17.42 18.27 45.74
N LEU A 458 17.13 17.22 46.50
CA LEU A 458 17.47 17.11 47.93
C LEU A 458 18.99 16.92 48.13
N GLU A 459 19.64 16.07 47.32
CA GLU A 459 21.09 15.83 47.41
C GLU A 459 21.90 17.11 47.20
N PHE A 460 21.56 17.87 46.16
CA PHE A 460 22.26 19.12 45.81
C PHE A 460 21.69 20.36 46.53
N ALA A 461 20.65 20.18 47.37
CA ALA A 461 19.90 21.25 48.02
C ALA A 461 19.52 22.38 47.03
N SER A 462 19.10 21.99 45.82
CA SER A 462 18.86 22.91 44.72
C SER A 462 17.64 22.50 43.92
N THR A 463 16.82 23.47 43.53
CA THR A 463 15.67 23.23 42.65
C THR A 463 15.49 24.47 41.79
N SER A 464 15.53 24.27 40.48
CA SER A 464 15.27 25.35 39.52
C SER A 464 13.78 25.43 39.19
N ALA A 465 13.32 26.61 38.74
CA ALA A 465 11.97 26.77 38.20
C ALA A 465 11.70 25.78 37.05
N ASP A 466 12.73 25.48 36.24
CA ASP A 466 12.65 24.47 35.18
C ASP A 466 12.42 23.06 35.72
N THR A 467 12.98 22.71 36.88
CA THR A 467 12.79 21.40 37.52
C THR A 467 11.35 21.23 37.99
N VAL A 468 10.78 22.24 38.65
CA VAL A 468 9.37 22.26 39.07
C VAL A 468 8.45 22.19 37.84
N GLN A 469 8.72 22.98 36.80
CA GLN A 469 7.93 22.97 35.58
C GLN A 469 8.03 21.63 34.85
N ARG A 470 9.18 20.96 34.90
CA ARG A 470 9.38 19.63 34.34
C ARG A 470 8.61 18.57 35.13
N ALA A 471 8.63 18.63 36.46
CA ALA A 471 7.84 17.73 37.32
C ALA A 471 6.35 17.82 36.98
N LYS A 472 5.81 19.05 36.94
CA LYS A 472 4.44 19.32 36.50
C LYS A 472 4.10 18.85 35.09
N ASN A 473 5.08 18.81 34.19
CA ASN A 473 4.87 18.29 32.84
C ASN A 473 4.92 16.76 32.78
N TRP A 474 5.61 16.10 33.70
CA TRP A 474 5.65 14.65 33.81
C TRP A 474 4.40 14.10 34.51
N GLU A 475 3.93 14.74 35.58
CA GLU A 475 2.65 14.42 36.23
C GLU A 475 1.50 14.48 35.21
N ARG A 476 1.29 15.62 34.53
CA ARG A 476 0.31 15.72 33.43
C ARG A 476 0.42 14.63 32.36
N LYS A 477 1.64 14.16 32.07
CA LYS A 477 1.82 13.08 31.08
C LYS A 477 1.38 11.73 31.63
N ALA A 478 1.69 11.44 32.89
CA ALA A 478 1.20 10.25 33.60
C ALA A 478 -0.33 10.25 33.64
N ASP A 479 -0.92 11.40 34.00
CA ASP A 479 -2.34 11.65 34.11
C ASP A 479 -3.07 11.47 32.75
N HIS A 480 -2.44 11.94 31.65
CA HIS A 480 -2.90 11.67 30.28
C HIS A 480 -2.93 10.17 29.93
N LEU A 481 -2.00 9.35 30.44
CA LEU A 481 -2.01 7.90 30.23
C LEU A 481 -3.17 7.23 30.98
N LEU A 482 -3.48 7.70 32.19
CA LEU A 482 -4.65 7.25 32.96
C LEU A 482 -5.96 7.63 32.25
N MET A 483 -6.09 8.87 31.76
CA MET A 483 -7.23 9.29 30.94
C MET A 483 -7.39 8.44 29.68
N GLU A 484 -6.28 8.08 29.03
CA GLU A 484 -6.30 7.20 27.88
C GLU A 484 -6.76 5.78 28.24
N ALA A 485 -6.30 5.22 29.36
CA ALA A 485 -6.78 3.94 29.89
C ALA A 485 -8.28 3.99 30.19
N ARG A 486 -8.78 5.06 30.83
CA ARG A 486 -10.21 5.27 31.12
C ARG A 486 -11.06 5.30 29.84
N ARG A 487 -10.63 6.06 28.82
CA ARG A 487 -11.30 6.09 27.50
C ARG A 487 -11.32 4.71 26.83
N ARG A 488 -10.27 3.91 27.00
CA ARG A 488 -10.26 2.52 26.53
C ARG A 488 -11.23 1.64 27.33
N ALA A 489 -11.30 1.80 28.65
CA ALA A 489 -12.23 1.06 29.50
C ALA A 489 -13.70 1.33 29.19
N GLU A 490 -14.07 2.57 28.83
CA GLU A 490 -15.41 2.90 28.30
C GLU A 490 -15.76 2.05 27.07
N ARG A 491 -14.77 1.77 26.22
CA ARG A 491 -14.91 0.96 25.02
C ARG A 491 -14.64 -0.52 25.25
N GLN A 492 -14.00 -0.92 26.34
CA GLN A 492 -13.55 -2.29 26.55
C GLN A 492 -13.47 -2.57 28.06
N PRO A 493 -14.52 -3.14 28.68
CA PRO A 493 -14.56 -3.36 30.13
C PRO A 493 -13.38 -4.18 30.70
N ARG A 494 -12.72 -5.00 29.88
CA ARG A 494 -11.49 -5.73 30.25
C ARG A 494 -10.35 -4.83 30.75
N TRP A 495 -10.36 -3.54 30.40
CA TRP A 495 -9.39 -2.55 30.87
C TRP A 495 -9.64 -2.06 32.30
N LEU A 496 -10.76 -2.40 32.94
CA LEU A 496 -11.08 -1.95 34.29
C LEU A 496 -9.99 -2.26 35.34
N PRO A 497 -9.40 -3.47 35.39
CA PRO A 497 -8.29 -3.75 36.32
C PRO A 497 -7.04 -2.91 36.04
N MET A 498 -6.80 -2.58 34.77
CA MET A 498 -5.68 -1.73 34.35
C MET A 498 -5.90 -0.27 34.79
N VAL A 499 -7.12 0.24 34.63
CA VAL A 499 -7.50 1.57 35.12
C VAL A 499 -7.34 1.64 36.62
N GLN A 500 -7.78 0.62 37.38
CA GLN A 500 -7.59 0.57 38.84
C GLN A 500 -6.12 0.65 39.23
N LEU A 501 -5.24 -0.11 38.57
CA LEU A 501 -3.81 -0.06 38.84
C LEU A 501 -3.19 1.29 38.49
N LEU A 502 -3.55 1.89 37.35
CA LEU A 502 -3.04 3.20 36.95
C LEU A 502 -3.56 4.32 37.87
N ASP A 503 -4.77 4.22 38.40
CA ASP A 503 -5.32 5.16 39.40
C ASP A 503 -4.39 5.24 40.62
N GLU A 504 -4.02 4.07 41.17
CA GLU A 504 -3.12 3.97 42.33
C GLU A 504 -1.70 4.44 41.99
N MET A 505 -1.27 4.28 40.72
CA MET A 505 0.03 4.77 40.28
C MET A 505 0.08 6.29 40.10
N ASP A 506 -1.04 6.89 39.70
CA ASP A 506 -1.16 8.33 39.48
C ASP A 506 -1.01 9.11 40.79
N ASP A 507 -1.55 8.57 41.90
CA ASP A 507 -1.32 9.10 43.25
C ASP A 507 0.18 9.19 43.63
N ILE A 508 1.02 8.32 43.07
CA ILE A 508 2.49 8.37 43.26
C ILE A 508 3.06 9.59 42.53
N ALA A 509 2.64 9.80 41.27
CA ALA A 509 3.10 10.92 40.46
C ALA A 509 2.71 12.26 41.09
N ASP A 510 1.46 12.36 41.57
CA ASP A 510 0.94 13.53 42.29
C ASP A 510 1.75 13.84 43.54
N ALA A 511 2.02 12.82 44.38
CA ALA A 511 2.81 13.01 45.59
C ALA A 511 4.24 13.49 45.28
N LEU A 512 4.90 12.91 44.27
CA LEU A 512 6.27 13.30 43.91
C LEU A 512 6.36 14.70 43.28
N GLU A 513 5.36 15.09 42.48
CA GLU A 513 5.27 16.45 41.93
C GLU A 513 5.08 17.48 43.06
N GLU A 514 4.14 17.22 43.96
CA GLU A 514 3.85 18.10 45.11
C GLU A 514 5.07 18.20 46.04
N ALA A 515 5.77 17.09 46.31
CA ALA A 515 7.00 17.10 47.09
C ALA A 515 8.10 17.95 46.43
N THR A 516 8.23 17.88 45.10
CA THR A 516 9.17 18.73 44.34
C THR A 516 8.80 20.20 44.45
N PHE A 517 7.50 20.53 44.39
CA PHE A 517 7.01 21.89 44.58
C PHE A 517 7.29 22.41 46.00
N ILE A 518 6.95 21.63 47.04
CA ILE A 518 7.22 21.97 48.44
C ILE A 518 8.71 22.24 48.65
N HIS A 519 9.59 21.34 48.16
CA HIS A 519 11.03 21.52 48.26
C HIS A 519 11.50 22.83 47.59
N SER A 520 10.95 23.17 46.42
CA SER A 520 11.28 24.44 45.74
C SER A 520 10.91 25.67 46.56
N MET A 521 9.80 25.63 47.31
CA MET A 521 9.42 26.72 48.21
C MET A 521 10.44 26.89 49.33
N MET A 522 11.03 25.81 49.85
CA MET A 522 12.04 25.84 50.92
C MET A 522 13.34 26.53 50.52
N LEU A 523 13.62 26.60 49.22
CA LEU A 523 14.80 27.27 48.66
C LEU A 523 14.53 28.73 48.27
N ALA A 524 13.27 29.17 48.30
CA ALA A 524 12.89 30.55 47.97
C ALA A 524 13.14 31.51 49.15
N GLN A 525 13.58 32.73 48.86
CA GLN A 525 13.76 33.79 49.86
C GLN A 525 12.43 34.14 50.55
N PRO A 526 12.39 34.35 51.89
CA PRO A 526 13.54 34.50 52.81
C PRO A 526 14.04 33.19 53.43
N MET A 527 13.61 32.01 52.97
CA MET A 527 14.07 30.74 53.52
C MET A 527 15.50 30.40 53.05
N ALA A 528 16.22 29.68 53.90
CA ALA A 528 17.62 29.32 53.69
C ALA A 528 17.83 27.83 53.36
N GLY A 529 16.76 27.12 53.01
CA GLY A 529 16.76 25.67 52.84
C GLY A 529 16.65 24.88 54.14
N LEU A 530 16.88 23.58 54.04
CA LEU A 530 16.79 22.62 55.13
C LEU A 530 18.10 22.53 55.93
N PRO A 531 18.06 22.42 57.27
CA PRO A 531 19.23 22.07 58.06
C PRO A 531 19.82 20.72 57.62
N VAL A 532 21.16 20.60 57.63
CA VAL A 532 21.87 19.39 57.18
C VAL A 532 21.30 18.08 57.76
N PRO A 533 20.99 17.96 59.07
CA PRO A 533 20.43 16.72 59.61
C PRO A 533 19.04 16.38 59.07
N VAL A 534 18.21 17.40 58.80
CA VAL A 534 16.86 17.21 58.23
C VAL A 534 16.94 16.90 56.74
N ASN A 535 17.84 17.57 56.00
CA ASN A 535 18.06 17.28 54.60
C ASN A 535 18.55 15.84 54.39
N ALA A 536 19.48 15.37 55.22
CA ALA A 536 20.04 14.02 55.11
C ALA A 536 18.99 12.91 55.26
N VAL A 537 18.08 13.01 56.24
CA VAL A 537 17.00 12.02 56.42
C VAL A 537 15.95 12.10 55.32
N LEU A 538 15.69 13.30 54.77
CA LEU A 538 14.79 13.46 53.62
C LEU A 538 15.40 12.94 52.31
N CYS A 539 16.72 13.08 52.12
CA CYS A 539 17.45 12.40 51.04
C CYS A 539 17.28 10.88 51.15
N GLU A 540 17.52 10.30 52.33
CA GLU A 540 17.38 8.86 52.54
C GLU A 540 15.94 8.37 52.29
N LEU A 541 14.95 9.18 52.68
CA LEU A 541 13.54 8.92 52.38
C LEU A 541 13.26 8.93 50.87
N ALA A 542 13.72 9.96 50.16
CA ALA A 542 13.54 10.08 48.70
C ALA A 542 14.27 8.98 47.93
N ASP A 543 15.48 8.61 48.34
CA ASP A 543 16.27 7.53 47.73
C ASP A 543 15.61 6.16 47.94
N THR A 544 15.02 5.94 49.11
CA THR A 544 14.26 4.72 49.41
C THR A 544 12.99 4.65 48.54
N THR A 545 12.28 5.78 48.36
CA THR A 545 11.14 5.88 47.44
C THR A 545 11.54 5.62 45.98
N LEU A 546 12.67 6.20 45.52
CA LEU A 546 13.19 5.96 44.17
C LEU A 546 13.52 4.48 43.95
N ALA A 547 14.18 3.82 44.92
CA ALA A 547 14.49 2.40 44.85
C ALA A 547 13.20 1.54 44.78
N ALA A 548 12.16 1.91 45.52
CA ALA A 548 10.85 1.24 45.46
C ALA A 548 10.19 1.37 44.08
N ILE A 549 10.27 2.54 43.44
CA ILE A 549 9.74 2.75 42.07
C ILE A 549 10.54 1.92 41.06
N GLN A 550 11.86 1.81 41.21
CA GLN A 550 12.68 0.94 40.37
C GLN A 550 12.28 -0.53 40.50
N ASP A 551 11.95 -0.99 41.71
CA ASP A 551 11.43 -2.34 41.92
C ASP A 551 10.00 -2.52 41.37
N GLN A 552 9.16 -1.47 41.37
CA GLN A 552 7.86 -1.48 40.67
C GLN A 552 8.04 -1.64 39.16
N ILE A 553 8.97 -0.91 38.55
CA ILE A 553 9.30 -1.06 37.12
C ILE A 553 9.74 -2.49 36.82
N LYS A 554 10.64 -3.06 37.64
CA LYS A 554 11.06 -4.47 37.50
C LYS A 554 9.86 -5.41 37.60
N ALA A 555 8.97 -5.21 38.56
CA ALA A 555 7.77 -6.04 38.72
C ALA A 555 6.85 -5.96 37.49
N ILE A 556 6.65 -4.76 36.91
CA ILE A 556 5.87 -4.55 35.68
C ILE A 556 6.52 -5.28 34.49
N GLU A 557 7.84 -5.19 34.34
CA GLU A 557 8.57 -5.85 33.25
C GLU A 557 8.58 -7.38 33.38
N ILE A 558 8.75 -7.91 34.59
CA ILE A 558 8.64 -9.36 34.84
C ILE A 558 7.21 -9.83 34.56
N ALA A 559 6.20 -9.10 35.05
CA ALA A 559 4.79 -9.40 34.80
C ALA A 559 4.43 -9.37 33.29
N ARG A 560 5.08 -8.48 32.52
CA ARG A 560 4.96 -8.43 31.07
C ARG A 560 5.41 -9.75 30.43
N HIS A 561 6.57 -10.28 30.83
CA HIS A 561 7.12 -11.53 30.27
C HIS A 561 6.42 -12.80 30.79
N MET A 562 5.96 -12.82 32.03
CA MET A 562 5.17 -13.94 32.57
C MET A 562 3.87 -14.20 31.78
N SER A 563 3.33 -13.16 31.12
CA SER A 563 2.17 -13.29 30.24
C SER A 563 2.48 -13.99 28.90
N GLU A 564 3.76 -14.05 28.51
CA GLU A 564 4.24 -14.66 27.27
C GLU A 564 4.63 -16.13 27.48
N GLN A 565 5.34 -16.43 28.58
CA GLN A 565 5.77 -17.77 29.00
C GLN A 565 5.91 -17.77 30.53
N THR A 566 5.30 -18.73 31.24
CA THR A 566 5.40 -18.78 32.71
C THR A 566 6.54 -19.73 33.12
N ASP A 567 7.72 -19.18 33.38
CA ASP A 567 8.82 -19.88 34.06
C ASP A 567 8.63 -19.76 35.60
N PRO A 568 8.80 -20.84 36.38
CA PRO A 568 8.88 -20.76 37.84
C PRO A 568 9.85 -19.69 38.37
N ALA A 569 10.96 -19.42 37.68
CA ALA A 569 11.93 -18.40 38.07
C ALA A 569 11.35 -16.98 38.02
N ASP A 570 10.59 -16.65 36.97
CA ASP A 570 9.97 -15.32 36.79
C ASP A 570 8.94 -15.04 37.90
N SER A 571 8.25 -16.08 38.39
CA SER A 571 7.29 -15.96 39.49
C SER A 571 7.96 -15.63 40.82
N GLU A 572 9.14 -16.19 41.09
CA GLU A 572 9.93 -15.90 42.29
C GLU A 572 10.49 -14.46 42.24
N ASP A 573 11.05 -14.06 41.10
CA ASP A 573 11.59 -12.72 40.88
C ASP A 573 10.51 -11.63 40.97
N PHE A 574 9.31 -11.88 40.42
CA PHE A 574 8.16 -10.99 40.53
C PHE A 574 7.75 -10.78 42.00
N LEU A 575 7.61 -11.87 42.76
CA LEU A 575 7.28 -11.77 44.18
C LEU A 575 8.39 -11.05 44.93
N GLN A 576 9.66 -11.34 44.65
CA GLN A 576 10.79 -10.69 45.30
C GLN A 576 10.79 -9.17 45.08
N ALA A 577 10.46 -8.71 43.87
CA ALA A 577 10.29 -7.27 43.59
C ALA A 577 9.17 -6.65 44.43
N LEU A 578 7.99 -7.29 44.52
CA LEU A 578 6.89 -6.82 45.37
C LEU A 578 7.25 -6.80 46.87
N TRP A 579 8.02 -7.79 47.35
CA TRP A 579 8.51 -7.82 48.72
C TRP A 579 9.48 -6.67 49.02
N ARG A 580 10.30 -6.26 48.05
CA ARG A 580 11.18 -5.10 48.21
C ARG A 580 10.40 -3.79 48.31
N ILE A 581 9.33 -3.62 47.52
CA ILE A 581 8.41 -2.47 47.62
C ILE A 581 7.80 -2.39 49.02
N LEU A 582 7.26 -3.51 49.52
CA LEU A 582 6.70 -3.58 50.87
C LEU A 582 7.73 -3.28 51.96
N ARG A 583 8.97 -3.75 51.79
CA ARG A 583 10.05 -3.43 52.72
C ARG A 583 10.41 -1.94 52.69
N ALA A 584 10.43 -1.33 51.51
CA ALA A 584 10.73 0.08 51.33
C ALA A 584 9.68 0.97 52.02
N GLU A 585 8.39 0.65 51.91
CA GLU A 585 7.31 1.36 52.64
C GLU A 585 7.59 1.37 54.16
N ARG A 586 7.87 0.22 54.76
CA ARG A 586 8.22 0.14 56.20
C ARG A 586 9.46 0.97 56.58
N ILE A 587 10.46 1.01 55.70
CA ILE A 587 11.66 1.81 55.93
C ILE A 587 11.31 3.30 55.85
N CYS A 588 10.52 3.72 54.87
CA CYS A 588 10.05 5.09 54.74
C CYS A 588 9.19 5.54 55.94
N ASP A 589 8.39 4.63 56.48
CA ASP A 589 7.56 4.85 57.67
C ASP A 589 8.43 5.14 58.93
N ASP A 590 9.53 4.39 59.11
CA ASP A 590 10.53 4.64 60.15
C ASP A 590 11.36 5.92 59.89
N LEU A 591 11.72 6.18 58.63
CA LEU A 591 12.43 7.39 58.22
C LEU A 591 11.59 8.65 58.43
N LEU A 592 10.28 8.60 58.18
CA LEU A 592 9.34 9.68 58.46
C LEU A 592 9.30 10.00 59.96
N ARG A 593 9.28 8.97 60.82
CA ARG A 593 9.34 9.16 62.29
C ARG A 593 10.65 9.81 62.70
N ASN A 594 11.77 9.36 62.16
CA ASN A 594 13.08 9.94 62.41
C ASN A 594 13.16 11.40 61.92
N ALA A 595 12.63 11.69 60.73
CA ALA A 595 12.53 13.04 60.18
C ALA A 595 11.73 13.95 61.10
N ARG A 596 10.57 13.51 61.60
CA ARG A 596 9.76 14.28 62.56
C ARG A 596 10.53 14.61 63.85
N VAL A 597 11.29 13.66 64.39
CA VAL A 597 12.15 13.91 65.58
C VAL A 597 13.21 14.97 65.28
N LEU A 598 13.91 14.84 64.15
CA LEU A 598 14.96 15.77 63.75
C LEU A 598 14.40 17.17 63.44
N ILE A 599 13.25 17.25 62.77
CA ILE A 599 12.54 18.50 62.49
C ILE A 599 12.19 19.23 63.80
N VAL A 600 11.62 18.54 64.79
CA VAL A 600 11.31 19.13 66.10
C VAL A 600 12.57 19.63 66.81
N GLN A 601 13.66 18.87 66.78
CA GLN A 601 14.89 19.24 67.46
C GLN A 601 15.60 20.43 66.82
N THR A 602 15.59 20.51 65.48
CA THR A 602 16.40 21.49 64.72
C THR A 602 15.62 22.71 64.27
N LEU A 603 14.30 22.61 64.06
CA LEU A 603 13.45 23.66 63.50
C LEU A 603 12.43 24.23 64.49
N ASN A 604 12.57 23.95 65.80
CA ASN A 604 11.66 24.45 66.85
C ASN A 604 11.46 25.99 66.86
N ALA A 605 12.44 26.75 66.38
CA ALA A 605 12.42 28.20 66.32
C ALA A 605 11.99 28.76 64.94
N SER A 606 11.68 27.89 63.96
CA SER A 606 11.36 28.27 62.58
C SER A 606 10.04 27.66 62.13
N PRO A 607 8.87 28.22 62.53
CA PRO A 607 7.56 27.61 62.30
C PRO A 607 7.22 27.33 60.83
N MET A 608 7.63 28.22 59.91
CA MET A 608 7.36 28.05 58.47
C MET A 608 8.17 26.87 57.89
N THR A 609 9.48 26.83 58.13
CA THR A 609 10.35 25.73 57.69
C THR A 609 9.98 24.41 58.36
N PHE A 610 9.57 24.46 59.64
CA PHE A 610 9.05 23.30 60.37
C PHE A 610 7.82 22.70 59.67
N SER A 611 6.84 23.54 59.31
CA SER A 611 5.61 23.10 58.63
C SER A 611 5.93 22.46 57.28
N LEU A 612 6.70 23.15 56.44
CA LEU A 612 7.04 22.67 55.10
C LEU A 612 7.94 21.44 55.12
N ALA A 613 8.88 21.32 56.08
CA ALA A 613 9.68 20.10 56.24
C ALA A 613 8.82 18.89 56.64
N THR A 614 7.83 19.11 57.50
CA THR A 614 6.90 18.07 57.94
C THR A 614 5.99 17.63 56.79
N GLU A 615 5.50 18.60 56.02
CA GLU A 615 4.67 18.36 54.83
C GLU A 615 5.47 17.63 53.75
N LEU A 616 6.69 18.09 53.43
CA LEU A 616 7.58 17.42 52.49
C LEU A 616 7.84 15.96 52.87
N ALA A 617 8.17 15.70 54.14
CA ALA A 617 8.39 14.34 54.63
C ALA A 617 7.15 13.45 54.46
N ALA A 618 5.97 13.97 54.82
CA ALA A 618 4.71 13.24 54.70
C ALA A 618 4.32 13.01 53.23
N THR A 619 4.57 13.97 52.35
CA THR A 619 4.26 13.84 50.92
C THR A 619 5.16 12.80 50.24
N ILE A 620 6.45 12.73 50.60
CA ILE A 620 7.35 11.69 50.07
C ILE A 620 6.93 10.29 50.55
N GLU A 621 6.52 10.16 51.82
CA GLU A 621 6.04 8.88 52.36
C GLU A 621 4.68 8.45 51.78
N LYS A 622 3.78 9.41 51.52
CA LYS A 622 2.53 9.14 50.78
C LYS A 622 2.80 8.45 49.43
N ALA A 623 3.87 8.83 48.73
CA ALA A 623 4.25 8.17 47.47
C ALA A 623 4.58 6.67 47.67
N THR A 624 5.20 6.29 48.81
CA THR A 624 5.46 4.89 49.14
C THR A 624 4.23 4.10 49.56
N ASP A 625 3.26 4.75 50.22
CA ASP A 625 1.95 4.14 50.51
C ASP A 625 1.18 3.81 49.23
N SER A 626 1.14 4.76 48.28
CA SER A 626 0.53 4.55 46.97
C SER A 626 1.27 3.47 46.17
N LEU A 627 2.61 3.42 46.24
CA LEU A 627 3.41 2.33 45.64
C LEU A 627 3.04 0.95 46.19
N LEU A 628 2.83 0.82 47.50
CA LEU A 628 2.40 -0.43 48.12
C LEU A 628 1.02 -0.86 47.59
N THR A 629 0.09 0.08 47.50
CA THR A 629 -1.27 -0.17 47.01
C THR A 629 -1.27 -0.56 45.53
N ALA A 630 -0.51 0.15 44.70
CA ALA A 630 -0.26 -0.20 43.30
C ALA A 630 0.40 -1.59 43.17
N GLY A 631 1.35 -1.94 44.06
CA GLY A 631 1.97 -3.27 44.11
C GLY A 631 0.97 -4.40 44.36
N TYR A 632 -0.01 -4.20 45.26
CA TYR A 632 -1.10 -5.16 45.49
C TYR A 632 -2.05 -5.26 44.30
N ALA A 633 -2.38 -4.14 43.67
CA ALA A 633 -3.20 -4.12 42.45
C ALA A 633 -2.52 -4.87 41.30
N LEU A 634 -1.21 -4.67 41.10
CA LEU A 634 -0.41 -5.39 40.11
C LEU A 634 -0.38 -6.90 40.40
N ARG A 635 -0.16 -7.30 41.66
CA ARG A 635 -0.22 -8.71 42.07
C ARG A 635 -1.56 -9.34 41.72
N LYS A 636 -2.67 -8.67 42.05
CA LYS A 636 -4.03 -9.15 41.76
C LYS A 636 -4.27 -9.28 40.25
N LEU A 637 -3.78 -8.33 39.46
CA LEU A 637 -3.90 -8.35 38.00
C LEU A 637 -3.15 -9.55 37.40
N VAL A 638 -1.93 -9.83 37.85
CA VAL A 638 -1.12 -10.97 37.40
C VAL A 638 -1.78 -12.29 37.77
N LEU A 639 -2.19 -12.48 39.03
CA LEU A 639 -2.83 -13.73 39.49
C LEU A 639 -4.14 -14.03 38.75
N ASN A 640 -4.97 -13.01 38.53
CA ASN A 640 -6.22 -13.15 37.79
C ASN A 640 -5.99 -13.56 36.33
N LYS A 641 -4.91 -13.08 35.69
CA LYS A 641 -4.55 -13.47 34.31
C LYS A 641 -4.00 -14.89 34.23
N SER A 642 -3.31 -15.37 35.26
CA SER A 642 -2.74 -16.72 35.32
C SER A 642 -3.76 -17.81 35.65
N GLY A 643 -5.04 -17.47 35.89
CA GLY A 643 -6.08 -18.44 36.30
C GLY A 643 -5.89 -19.00 37.71
N MET A 644 -4.97 -18.43 38.49
CA MET A 644 -4.73 -18.78 39.88
C MET A 644 -5.67 -17.93 40.74
N SER A 645 -6.64 -18.55 41.40
CA SER A 645 -7.50 -17.88 42.39
C SER A 645 -6.63 -17.08 43.37
N ALA A 646 -6.89 -15.78 43.45
CA ALA A 646 -6.24 -14.85 44.39
C ALA A 646 -6.42 -15.27 45.86
#